data_AF-A0A430LQJ6-F1
#
_entry.id   AF-A0A430LQJ6-F1
#
_cell.length_a   1.000
_cell.length_b   1.000
_cell.length_c   1.000
_cell.angle_alpha   90.00
_cell.angle_beta   90.00
_cell.angle_gamma   90.00
#
_symmetry.space_group_name_H-M   'P 1'
#
loop_
_entity.id
_entity.type
_entity.pdbx_description
1 polymer ?
#
loop_
_entity_poly.entity_id
_entity_poly.type
_entity_poly.pdbx_seq_one_letter_code
_entity_poly.pdbx_strand_id
1 'polypeptide(L)'
;MGDEIFFERNTQLNQPDGALWTTRVARCTGYEPSPFVLRYPNFVPYVRIYLERLYSVFPVVDRDFLSSLLNPESQDGHIPVWLYAFLSALSAAVIVQLNVTDIMASDMSTPNENEYPDRTCVRESIPGFSPQLFISQCMQARQQHAFIEEADEWTILTSFFLFVAHDNLNQPKSASYYLREAIGFVEALQLGEPESYMGLDPDIGQRRKRLFWLLFVTERAYAIQHRRRAILRPTIDPPRIFECRDPKLAYGFASLVKVFATIDEPFIAARMNEQTSHDVDLSPHANQSIARLLDHSTIGGVLSMSEIDETQRLDITVTQHWIRILACQLRMASSLRPNSSKTQFTGSLESYIQRVLDTSKSLLRLISTATPASLECHGLGMERKIADAANCLCDVIANVDVEDFAGFFTAPEYLHSFMMFLSDFRNRESQCLQPLAQRATIILAARLDPMNSLGALGEEAGPPRRRDSEQWINLTRQETSTHREILAHLLQTAVVSKKLGEIRPEFVNGLCQIITWESMVNPRVKLGPWFWEALRSCSHLRPHVRRQEDLPSSEVGVHAVASLYLREPERYLDQLKDIYSLIQKDQLKIRRVIEQWTKATDIDTMLRVSSQFGYRFGYGLMLSLGPRINRCLRRFDKDPALVLESYEFCDQAIVLGRQCLRVRPFGAGFVPTYLKSVWASTPDEYRYPELQILMEEFEKDFRGVGYVEQAEWIRTQFDTMEGGI
;
A
#
# COMPACT_ATOMS: atom_id res chain seq x y z
N MET A 1 -79.72 17.70 -23.15
CA MET A 1 -79.03 17.09 -22.00
C MET A 1 -77.86 16.32 -22.59
N GLY A 2 -76.71 16.93 -22.91
CA GLY A 2 -75.88 17.82 -22.08
C GLY A 2 -74.90 16.93 -21.30
N ASP A 3 -73.58 17.04 -21.36
CA ASP A 3 -72.70 18.10 -21.87
C ASP A 3 -71.34 17.55 -22.33
N GLU A 4 -70.71 18.33 -23.22
CA GLU A 4 -69.33 18.25 -23.70
C GLU A 4 -68.31 18.59 -22.59
N ILE A 5 -67.10 18.02 -22.67
CA ILE A 5 -65.92 18.59 -21.99
C ILE A 5 -64.82 18.80 -23.02
N PHE A 6 -64.48 20.08 -23.19
CA PHE A 6 -63.47 20.67 -24.06
C PHE A 6 -62.04 20.22 -23.73
N PHE A 7 -61.23 20.00 -24.77
CA PHE A 7 -59.77 20.05 -24.71
C PHE A 7 -59.32 21.50 -24.88
N GLU A 8 -58.92 22.18 -23.80
CA GLU A 8 -58.18 23.43 -23.90
C GLU A 8 -56.67 23.16 -23.97
N ARG A 9 -56.07 23.50 -25.12
CA ARG A 9 -54.64 23.75 -25.26
C ARG A 9 -54.34 25.04 -24.49
N ASN A 10 -53.51 24.98 -23.46
CA ASN A 10 -52.88 26.18 -22.93
C ASN A 10 -51.40 26.21 -23.33
N THR A 11 -51.11 27.15 -24.22
CA THR A 11 -49.77 27.54 -24.66
C THR A 11 -49.36 28.72 -23.79
N GLN A 12 -48.37 28.54 -22.92
CA GLN A 12 -47.55 29.64 -22.40
C GLN A 12 -46.22 29.10 -21.86
N LEU A 13 -45.21 29.15 -22.72
CA LEU A 13 -43.78 29.19 -22.40
C LEU A 13 -43.41 30.64 -22.08
N ASN A 14 -42.72 30.86 -20.95
CA ASN A 14 -41.53 31.73 -20.80
C ASN A 14 -41.43 32.33 -19.39
N GLN A 15 -40.73 31.63 -18.48
CA GLN A 15 -39.88 32.25 -17.44
C GLN A 15 -38.66 31.34 -17.18
N PRO A 16 -37.45 31.88 -16.92
CA PRO A 16 -36.24 31.09 -16.71
C PRO A 16 -36.04 30.83 -15.22
N ASP A 17 -36.57 29.71 -14.69
CA ASP A 17 -36.35 29.32 -13.29
C ASP A 17 -35.26 28.25 -13.16
N GLY A 18 -34.17 28.64 -12.52
CA GLY A 18 -32.96 27.85 -12.27
C GLY A 18 -33.07 26.82 -11.14
N ALA A 19 -34.09 25.97 -11.12
CA ALA A 19 -34.25 24.90 -10.13
C ALA A 19 -34.67 23.55 -10.78
N LEU A 20 -33.75 22.93 -11.52
CA LEU A 20 -33.95 21.67 -12.27
C LEU A 20 -33.59 20.40 -11.45
N TRP A 21 -34.12 20.30 -10.23
CA TRP A 21 -34.00 19.10 -9.38
C TRP A 21 -35.34 18.50 -8.92
N THR A 22 -36.47 19.06 -9.33
CA THR A 22 -37.79 18.58 -8.92
C THR A 22 -38.53 17.92 -10.08
N THR A 23 -38.49 16.60 -10.15
CA THR A 23 -39.53 15.84 -10.88
C THR A 23 -40.67 15.58 -9.91
N ARG A 24 -41.91 15.78 -10.38
CA ARG A 24 -43.20 15.80 -9.63
C ARG A 24 -43.22 14.95 -8.35
N VAL A 25 -43.22 15.62 -7.19
CA VAL A 25 -43.61 15.04 -5.89
C VAL A 25 -45.01 15.53 -5.55
N ALA A 26 -45.94 14.62 -5.29
CA ALA A 26 -47.29 14.95 -4.84
C ALA A 26 -47.21 15.67 -3.47
N ARG A 27 -47.83 16.85 -3.37
CA ARG A 27 -47.92 17.61 -2.11
C ARG A 27 -48.91 16.92 -1.17
N CYS A 28 -48.41 16.19 -0.18
CA CYS A 28 -49.21 15.83 0.99
C CYS A 28 -49.21 17.01 1.98
N THR A 29 -50.34 17.70 2.09
CA THR A 29 -50.58 18.75 3.10
C THR A 29 -51.21 18.14 4.33
N GLY A 30 -50.41 17.91 5.37
CA GLY A 30 -50.85 17.51 6.72
C GLY A 30 -49.68 17.60 7.69
N TYR A 31 -49.75 18.50 8.68
CA TYR A 31 -48.69 18.72 9.67
C TYR A 31 -48.80 17.63 10.76
N GLU A 32 -48.16 16.48 10.54
CA GLU A 32 -47.80 15.55 11.61
C GLU A 32 -46.38 15.88 12.12
N PRO A 33 -46.09 15.74 13.43
CA PRO A 33 -44.74 15.93 13.94
C PRO A 33 -43.80 14.93 13.24
N SER A 34 -42.71 15.46 12.67
CA SER A 34 -41.75 14.66 11.89
C SER A 34 -41.21 13.48 12.72
N PRO A 35 -41.29 12.23 12.24
CA PRO A 35 -40.77 11.06 12.95
C PRO A 35 -39.23 11.01 13.02
N PHE A 36 -38.56 12.02 12.45
CA PHE A 36 -37.11 12.06 12.24
C PHE A 36 -36.38 12.79 13.36
N VAL A 37 -35.28 12.18 13.82
CA VAL A 37 -34.49 12.67 14.97
C VAL A 37 -33.54 13.80 14.57
N LEU A 38 -33.00 13.76 13.34
CA LEU A 38 -32.02 14.73 12.87
C LEU A 38 -32.73 15.92 12.22
N ARG A 39 -32.16 17.12 12.41
CA ARG A 39 -32.59 18.35 11.76
C ARG A 39 -31.62 18.71 10.65
N TYR A 40 -32.03 19.67 9.82
CA TYR A 40 -31.26 20.11 8.67
C TYR A 40 -29.81 20.49 9.03
N PRO A 41 -29.55 21.28 10.10
CA PRO A 41 -28.18 21.66 10.46
C PRO A 41 -27.28 20.48 10.83
N ASN A 42 -27.85 19.32 11.18
CA ASN A 42 -27.06 18.13 11.50
C ASN A 42 -26.38 17.51 10.27
N PHE A 43 -26.89 17.77 9.05
CA PHE A 43 -26.32 17.24 7.81
C PHE A 43 -25.29 18.18 7.16
N VAL A 44 -25.37 19.49 7.42
CA VAL A 44 -24.56 20.55 6.79
C VAL A 44 -23.05 20.28 6.86
N PRO A 45 -22.45 19.88 8.00
CA PRO A 45 -21.01 19.62 8.07
C PRO A 45 -20.57 18.51 7.12
N TYR A 46 -21.37 17.44 7.00
CA TYR A 46 -21.02 16.29 6.16
C TYR A 46 -21.22 16.58 4.68
N VAL A 47 -22.22 17.39 4.31
CA VAL A 47 -22.39 17.89 2.93
C VAL A 47 -21.19 18.74 2.52
N ARG A 48 -20.71 19.62 3.42
CA ARG A 48 -19.51 20.44 3.18
C ARG A 48 -18.27 19.57 2.97
N ILE A 49 -18.04 18.60 3.86
CA ILE A 49 -16.91 17.67 3.74
C ILE A 49 -17.00 16.85 2.45
N TYR A 50 -18.20 16.38 2.06
CA TYR A 50 -18.39 15.68 0.81
C TYR A 50 -17.97 16.55 -0.39
N LEU A 51 -18.41 17.80 -0.44
CA LEU A 51 -18.05 18.74 -1.50
C LEU A 51 -16.55 19.02 -1.58
N GLU A 52 -15.89 19.13 -0.42
CA GLU A 52 -14.46 19.46 -0.33
C GLU A 52 -13.54 18.27 -0.59
N ARG A 53 -13.89 17.09 -0.10
CA ARG A 53 -12.99 15.91 -0.06
C ARG A 53 -13.43 14.76 -0.97
N LEU A 54 -14.72 14.53 -1.18
CA LEU A 54 -15.23 13.34 -1.85
C LEU A 54 -15.89 13.61 -3.22
N TYR A 55 -16.16 14.86 -3.57
CA TYR A 55 -16.81 15.20 -4.83
C TYR A 55 -15.97 14.77 -6.05
N SER A 56 -14.65 14.86 -5.94
CA SER A 56 -13.71 14.40 -6.98
C SER A 56 -13.75 12.89 -7.21
N VAL A 57 -14.10 12.12 -6.17
CA VAL A 57 -14.23 10.67 -6.18
C VAL A 57 -15.62 10.24 -6.66
N PHE A 58 -16.67 10.93 -6.19
CA PHE A 58 -18.07 10.60 -6.47
C PHE A 58 -18.82 11.78 -7.11
N PRO A 59 -18.53 12.19 -8.36
CA PRO A 59 -19.09 13.39 -8.98
C PRO A 59 -20.53 13.19 -9.53
N VAL A 60 -21.45 12.72 -8.70
CA VAL A 60 -22.78 12.27 -9.14
C VAL A 60 -23.93 13.19 -8.75
N VAL A 61 -23.73 14.04 -7.75
CA VAL A 61 -24.72 15.04 -7.34
C VAL A 61 -24.35 16.39 -7.96
N ASP A 62 -25.34 17.20 -8.32
CA ASP A 62 -25.07 18.55 -8.82
C ASP A 62 -24.50 19.42 -7.71
N ARG A 63 -23.44 20.14 -8.05
CA ARG A 63 -22.69 20.95 -7.10
C ARG A 63 -23.51 22.14 -6.62
N ASP A 64 -24.31 22.75 -7.49
CA ASP A 64 -25.12 23.92 -7.14
C ASP A 64 -26.25 23.52 -6.20
N PHE A 65 -26.89 22.37 -6.44
CA PHE A 65 -27.87 21.80 -5.52
C PHE A 65 -27.26 21.61 -4.12
N LEU A 66 -26.15 20.89 -4.01
CA LEU A 66 -25.50 20.69 -2.70
C LEU A 66 -25.03 22.00 -2.06
N SER A 67 -24.58 22.96 -2.86
CA SER A 67 -24.19 24.29 -2.36
C SER A 67 -25.40 25.07 -1.86
N SER A 68 -26.56 24.95 -2.52
CA SER A 68 -27.80 25.56 -2.05
C SER A 68 -28.25 25.00 -0.71
N LEU A 69 -27.95 23.72 -0.43
CA LEU A 69 -28.19 23.09 0.87
C LEU A 69 -27.31 23.67 1.99
N LEU A 70 -26.21 24.36 1.68
CA LEU A 70 -25.37 24.98 2.69
C LEU A 70 -25.88 26.36 3.13
N ASN A 71 -26.82 26.96 2.40
CA ASN A 71 -27.32 28.30 2.68
C ASN A 71 -28.23 28.30 3.92
N PRO A 72 -28.03 29.20 4.91
CA PRO A 72 -28.83 29.23 6.14
C PRO A 72 -30.35 29.32 5.90
N GLU A 73 -30.77 30.08 4.90
CA GLU A 73 -32.19 30.25 4.53
C GLU A 73 -32.88 28.94 4.09
N SER A 74 -32.10 27.98 3.58
CA SER A 74 -32.61 26.66 3.18
C SER A 74 -32.77 25.68 4.37
N GLN A 75 -32.23 26.03 5.54
CA GLN A 75 -32.14 25.14 6.70
C GLN A 75 -33.34 25.26 7.65
N ASP A 76 -34.17 26.30 7.50
CA ASP A 76 -35.38 26.54 8.30
C ASP A 76 -36.62 25.76 7.78
N GLY A 77 -36.50 25.10 6.63
CA GLY A 77 -37.58 24.37 5.96
C GLY A 77 -37.76 22.91 6.44
N HIS A 78 -38.95 22.36 6.20
CA HIS A 78 -39.21 20.93 6.34
C HIS A 78 -38.38 20.12 5.33
N ILE A 79 -37.64 19.11 5.79
CA ILE A 79 -36.84 18.23 4.91
C ILE A 79 -37.75 17.19 4.27
N PRO A 80 -37.89 17.13 2.94
CA PRO A 80 -38.60 16.05 2.28
C PRO A 80 -38.01 14.67 2.65
N VAL A 81 -38.86 13.65 2.74
CA VAL A 81 -38.47 12.29 3.16
C VAL A 81 -37.32 11.73 2.31
N TRP A 82 -37.39 11.89 0.97
CA TRP A 82 -36.34 11.44 0.06
C TRP A 82 -35.00 12.13 0.33
N LEU A 83 -35.02 13.44 0.60
CA LEU A 83 -33.82 14.24 0.85
C LEU A 83 -33.21 13.86 2.20
N TYR A 84 -34.06 13.62 3.21
CA TYR A 84 -33.64 13.14 4.51
C TYR A 84 -32.95 11.76 4.42
N ALA A 85 -33.53 10.83 3.66
CA ALA A 85 -32.94 9.51 3.44
C ALA A 85 -31.57 9.62 2.75
N PHE A 86 -31.49 10.40 1.67
CA PHE A 86 -30.26 10.67 0.93
C PHE A 86 -29.18 11.30 1.81
N LEU A 87 -29.49 12.41 2.52
CA LEU A 87 -28.54 13.11 3.38
C LEU A 87 -28.05 12.23 4.53
N SER A 88 -28.91 11.36 5.05
CA SER A 88 -28.54 10.38 6.06
C SER A 88 -27.54 9.36 5.51
N ALA A 89 -27.82 8.75 4.36
CA ALA A 89 -26.89 7.82 3.71
C ALA A 89 -25.55 8.48 3.36
N LEU A 90 -25.59 9.68 2.78
CA LEU A 90 -24.40 10.49 2.45
C LEU A 90 -23.56 10.78 3.69
N SER A 91 -24.18 11.24 4.78
CA SER A 91 -23.47 11.59 6.01
C SER A 91 -22.81 10.37 6.65
N ALA A 92 -23.51 9.23 6.68
CA ALA A 92 -22.93 7.97 7.12
C ALA A 92 -21.70 7.59 6.30
N ALA A 93 -21.80 7.67 4.96
CA ALA A 93 -20.71 7.36 4.04
C ALA A 93 -19.51 8.29 4.24
N VAL A 94 -19.73 9.60 4.35
CA VAL A 94 -18.67 10.60 4.61
C VAL A 94 -17.88 10.28 5.87
N ILE A 95 -18.59 9.99 6.98
CA ILE A 95 -17.96 9.68 8.27
C ILE A 95 -17.01 8.49 8.14
N VAL A 96 -17.47 7.38 7.56
CA VAL A 96 -16.68 6.15 7.51
C VAL A 96 -15.63 6.15 6.39
N GLN A 97 -15.91 6.80 5.26
CA GLN A 97 -14.99 6.91 4.12
C GLN A 97 -13.75 7.73 4.45
N LEU A 98 -13.91 8.79 5.25
CA LEU A 98 -12.80 9.68 5.64
C LEU A 98 -12.31 9.48 7.07
N ASN A 99 -12.94 8.60 7.85
CA ASN A 99 -12.64 8.42 9.28
C ASN A 99 -12.78 9.73 10.09
N VAL A 100 -13.84 10.50 9.81
CA VAL A 100 -14.05 11.87 10.37
C VAL A 100 -14.19 11.88 11.89
N THR A 101 -14.42 10.73 12.52
CA THR A 101 -14.48 10.59 13.98
C THR A 101 -13.19 11.04 14.68
N ASP A 102 -12.04 11.02 14.00
CA ASP A 102 -10.72 11.35 14.57
C ASP A 102 -10.21 12.77 14.27
N ILE A 103 -10.90 13.56 13.44
CA ILE A 103 -10.48 14.94 13.10
C ILE A 103 -10.50 15.88 14.34
N MET A 104 -11.14 15.46 15.43
CA MET A 104 -11.12 16.18 16.70
C MET A 104 -9.81 16.02 17.50
N ALA A 105 -8.92 15.07 17.16
CA ALA A 105 -7.76 14.74 17.98
C ALA A 105 -6.40 15.21 17.44
N SER A 106 -6.22 15.31 16.11
CA SER A 106 -4.90 15.51 15.50
C SER A 106 -4.48 16.97 15.28
N ASP A 107 -5.38 17.94 15.45
CA ASP A 107 -5.13 19.36 15.16
C ASP A 107 -4.87 20.23 16.42
N MET A 108 -4.50 19.60 17.55
CA MET A 108 -4.14 20.29 18.81
C MET A 108 -2.65 20.69 18.90
N SER A 109 -1.90 20.65 17.80
CA SER A 109 -0.56 21.25 17.73
C SER A 109 -0.68 22.79 17.74
N THR A 110 -0.03 23.40 18.73
CA THR A 110 0.04 24.83 19.05
C THR A 110 0.02 25.78 17.84
N PRO A 111 -0.76 26.87 17.88
CA PRO A 111 -0.77 27.86 16.80
C PRO A 111 0.60 28.53 16.69
N ASN A 112 1.22 28.42 15.51
CA ASN A 112 2.44 29.14 15.16
C ASN A 112 2.05 30.61 14.87
N GLU A 113 2.51 31.56 15.67
CA GLU A 113 2.06 32.97 15.67
C GLU A 113 2.40 33.80 14.40
N ASN A 114 2.83 33.21 13.29
CA ASN A 114 3.43 33.95 12.17
C ASN A 114 2.74 33.84 10.80
N GLU A 115 1.47 33.43 10.72
CA GLU A 115 0.71 33.51 9.46
C GLU A 115 -0.36 34.62 9.47
N TYR A 116 -0.31 35.44 8.42
CA TYR A 116 -1.15 36.62 8.18
C TYR A 116 -2.65 36.30 8.23
N PRO A 117 -3.49 37.20 8.80
CA PRO A 117 -4.91 36.96 8.97
C PRO A 117 -5.68 37.36 7.71
N ASP A 118 -5.70 36.49 6.68
CA ASP A 118 -6.66 36.65 5.59
C ASP A 118 -7.18 35.30 5.09
N ARG A 119 -7.96 34.66 5.96
CA ARG A 119 -9.02 33.69 5.67
C ARG A 119 -9.60 33.24 7.02
N THR A 120 -10.65 33.91 7.46
CA THR A 120 -11.51 33.44 8.57
C THR A 120 -12.17 32.12 8.15
N CYS A 121 -11.47 31.01 8.31
CA CYS A 121 -12.07 29.69 8.30
C CYS A 121 -12.73 29.50 9.67
N VAL A 122 -14.05 29.70 9.73
CA VAL A 122 -14.84 29.33 10.90
C VAL A 122 -14.71 27.81 11.05
N ARG A 123 -13.81 27.33 11.91
CA ARG A 123 -13.68 25.92 12.30
C ARG A 123 -14.92 25.56 13.14
N GLU A 124 -16.04 25.29 12.47
CA GLU A 124 -17.23 24.74 13.12
C GLU A 124 -16.90 23.33 13.64
N SER A 125 -17.05 23.12 14.95
CA SER A 125 -16.92 21.79 15.56
C SER A 125 -17.93 20.84 14.92
N ILE A 126 -17.45 19.84 14.17
CA ILE A 126 -18.31 18.83 13.54
C ILE A 126 -19.01 18.04 14.67
N PRO A 127 -20.34 17.93 14.68
CA PRO A 127 -21.04 17.12 15.69
C PRO A 127 -20.57 15.65 15.67
N GLY A 128 -20.31 15.06 16.84
CA GLY A 128 -19.82 13.68 16.99
C GLY A 128 -20.90 12.61 16.80
N PHE A 129 -21.67 12.65 15.71
CA PHE A 129 -22.67 11.63 15.42
C PHE A 129 -22.05 10.32 14.93
N SER A 130 -22.62 9.19 15.37
CA SER A 130 -22.19 7.88 14.88
C SER A 130 -22.74 7.61 13.47
N PRO A 131 -22.00 6.90 12.61
CA PRO A 131 -22.51 6.52 11.28
C PRO A 131 -23.73 5.59 11.38
N GLN A 132 -23.84 4.79 12.44
CA GLN A 132 -25.00 3.92 12.67
C GLN A 132 -26.29 4.71 12.91
N LEU A 133 -26.21 5.88 13.57
CA LEU A 133 -27.37 6.76 13.73
C LEU A 133 -27.90 7.18 12.37
N PHE A 134 -27.04 7.69 11.49
CA PHE A 134 -27.42 8.10 10.14
C PHE A 134 -27.97 6.94 9.30
N ILE A 135 -27.36 5.75 9.37
CA ILE A 135 -27.90 4.56 8.69
C ILE A 135 -29.32 4.25 9.20
N SER A 136 -29.55 4.27 10.52
CA SER A 136 -30.88 4.00 11.09
C SER A 136 -31.93 5.01 10.64
N GLN A 137 -31.55 6.29 10.58
CA GLN A 137 -32.41 7.39 10.15
C GLN A 137 -32.74 7.31 8.65
N CYS A 138 -31.77 6.90 7.82
CA CYS A 138 -32.01 6.59 6.41
C CYS A 138 -33.06 5.47 6.25
N MET A 139 -32.92 4.38 7.01
CA MET A 139 -33.86 3.25 6.94
C MET A 139 -35.26 3.65 7.40
N GLN A 140 -35.37 4.44 8.46
CA GLN A 140 -36.65 4.95 8.96
C GLN A 140 -37.34 5.83 7.92
N ALA A 141 -36.61 6.70 7.22
CA ALA A 141 -37.16 7.55 6.16
C ALA A 141 -37.61 6.76 4.93
N ARG A 142 -36.87 5.71 4.53
CA ARG A 142 -37.30 4.79 3.48
C ARG A 142 -38.61 4.06 3.83
N GLN A 143 -38.91 3.85 5.10
CA GLN A 143 -40.18 3.23 5.52
C GLN A 143 -41.39 4.18 5.42
N GLN A 144 -41.17 5.50 5.27
CA GLN A 144 -42.27 6.48 5.21
C GLN A 144 -42.85 6.65 3.80
N HIS A 145 -42.26 6.04 2.76
CA HIS A 145 -42.77 6.12 1.39
C HIS A 145 -42.45 4.85 0.60
N ALA A 146 -43.17 4.60 -0.50
CA ALA A 146 -42.98 3.43 -1.35
C ALA A 146 -41.78 3.60 -2.30
N PHE A 147 -40.58 3.79 -1.75
CA PHE A 147 -39.36 4.14 -2.51
C PHE A 147 -38.98 3.14 -3.61
N ILE A 148 -39.47 1.89 -3.52
CA ILE A 148 -39.27 0.84 -4.52
C ILE A 148 -40.18 1.07 -5.74
N GLU A 149 -41.46 1.38 -5.50
CA GLU A 149 -42.45 1.60 -6.56
C GLU A 149 -42.26 2.97 -7.22
N GLU A 150 -41.82 3.97 -6.44
CA GLU A 150 -41.56 5.34 -6.87
C GLU A 150 -40.06 5.63 -7.01
N ALA A 151 -39.29 4.65 -7.49
CA ALA A 151 -37.84 4.77 -7.59
C ALA A 151 -37.41 5.90 -8.54
N ASP A 152 -36.43 6.68 -8.11
CA ASP A 152 -35.82 7.75 -8.90
C ASP A 152 -34.28 7.78 -8.74
N GLU A 153 -33.63 8.82 -9.27
CA GLU A 153 -32.18 9.00 -9.15
C GLU A 153 -31.70 9.12 -7.69
N TRP A 154 -32.53 9.66 -6.80
CA TRP A 154 -32.22 9.79 -5.38
C TRP A 154 -32.30 8.45 -4.66
N THR A 155 -33.22 7.58 -5.06
CA THR A 155 -33.26 6.20 -4.59
C THR A 155 -31.96 5.47 -4.92
N ILE A 156 -31.45 5.59 -6.15
CA ILE A 156 -30.15 5.03 -6.56
C ILE A 156 -29.02 5.59 -5.69
N LEU A 157 -28.92 6.91 -5.56
CA LEU A 157 -27.88 7.58 -4.79
C LEU A 157 -27.89 7.16 -3.32
N THR A 158 -29.08 7.07 -2.73
CA THR A 158 -29.25 6.64 -1.34
C THR A 158 -28.73 5.21 -1.16
N SER A 159 -29.06 4.29 -2.07
CA SER A 159 -28.56 2.90 -2.04
C SER A 159 -27.05 2.85 -2.25
N PHE A 160 -26.50 3.66 -3.16
CA PHE A 160 -25.08 3.75 -3.40
C PHE A 160 -24.32 4.22 -2.15
N PHE A 161 -24.77 5.28 -1.48
CA PHE A 161 -24.10 5.77 -0.27
C PHE A 161 -24.27 4.81 0.92
N LEU A 162 -25.40 4.08 1.02
CA LEU A 162 -25.49 2.96 1.96
C LEU A 162 -24.47 1.85 1.65
N PHE A 163 -24.26 1.52 0.38
CA PHE A 163 -23.18 0.61 -0.01
C PHE A 163 -21.81 1.12 0.46
N VAL A 164 -21.46 2.38 0.16
CA VAL A 164 -20.17 2.98 0.57
C VAL A 164 -20.02 2.91 2.10
N ALA A 165 -21.09 3.21 2.84
CA ALA A 165 -21.08 3.15 4.30
C ALA A 165 -20.82 1.72 4.80
N HIS A 166 -21.57 0.73 4.30
CA HIS A 166 -21.45 -0.66 4.72
C HIS A 166 -20.14 -1.33 4.28
N ASP A 167 -19.58 -0.96 3.12
CA ASP A 167 -18.28 -1.47 2.68
C ASP A 167 -17.15 -0.98 3.60
N ASN A 168 -17.17 0.30 3.97
CA ASN A 168 -16.21 0.88 4.91
C ASN A 168 -16.38 0.38 6.35
N LEU A 169 -17.57 -0.05 6.75
CA LEU A 169 -17.85 -0.71 8.03
C LEU A 169 -17.47 -2.21 8.03
N ASN A 170 -16.90 -2.73 6.93
CA ASN A 170 -16.57 -4.14 6.74
C ASN A 170 -17.78 -5.08 6.93
N GLN A 171 -18.92 -4.70 6.35
CA GLN A 171 -20.16 -5.48 6.38
C GLN A 171 -20.49 -6.00 4.97
N PRO A 172 -19.76 -7.02 4.46
CA PRO A 172 -19.77 -7.41 3.04
C PRO A 172 -21.13 -7.90 2.53
N LYS A 173 -21.98 -8.45 3.41
CA LYS A 173 -23.34 -8.86 3.07
C LYS A 173 -24.22 -7.64 2.78
N SER A 174 -24.25 -6.68 3.69
CA SER A 174 -25.00 -5.42 3.54
C SER A 174 -24.46 -4.60 2.38
N ALA A 175 -23.13 -4.45 2.27
CA ALA A 175 -22.51 -3.76 1.15
C ALA A 175 -22.95 -4.36 -0.19
N SER A 176 -22.82 -5.68 -0.37
CA SER A 176 -23.26 -6.32 -1.60
C SER A 176 -24.76 -6.18 -1.85
N TYR A 177 -25.59 -6.17 -0.81
CA TYR A 177 -27.04 -5.97 -0.96
C TYR A 177 -27.32 -4.58 -1.51
N TYR A 178 -26.79 -3.52 -0.89
CA TYR A 178 -27.05 -2.15 -1.31
C TYR A 178 -26.44 -1.79 -2.67
N LEU A 179 -25.30 -2.40 -3.02
CA LEU A 179 -24.75 -2.27 -4.38
C LEU A 179 -25.68 -2.92 -5.42
N ARG A 180 -26.22 -4.09 -5.12
CA ARG A 180 -27.20 -4.77 -5.99
C ARG A 180 -28.51 -4.02 -6.07
N GLU A 181 -28.98 -3.44 -4.97
CA GLU A 181 -30.17 -2.59 -4.92
C GLU A 181 -30.00 -1.36 -5.82
N ALA A 182 -28.86 -0.65 -5.71
CA ALA A 182 -28.57 0.50 -6.57
C ALA A 182 -28.53 0.13 -8.07
N ILE A 183 -27.92 -1.01 -8.40
CA ILE A 183 -27.88 -1.54 -9.77
C ILE A 183 -29.29 -1.93 -10.25
N GLY A 184 -30.11 -2.54 -9.40
CA GLY A 184 -31.49 -2.89 -9.75
C GLY A 184 -32.33 -1.66 -10.07
N PHE A 185 -32.13 -0.55 -9.36
CA PHE A 185 -32.80 0.73 -9.68
C PHE A 185 -32.28 1.38 -10.96
N VAL A 186 -31.00 1.22 -11.29
CA VAL A 186 -30.45 1.61 -12.62
C VAL A 186 -31.16 0.87 -13.74
N GLU A 187 -31.39 -0.43 -13.59
CA GLU A 187 -32.12 -1.27 -14.56
C GLU A 187 -33.60 -0.87 -14.62
N ALA A 188 -34.25 -0.66 -13.47
CA ALA A 188 -35.66 -0.23 -13.40
C ALA A 188 -35.90 1.12 -14.11
N LEU A 189 -34.95 2.05 -14.00
CA LEU A 189 -34.98 3.34 -14.69
C LEU A 189 -34.43 3.30 -16.13
N GLN A 190 -34.02 2.13 -16.61
CA GLN A 190 -33.48 1.89 -17.96
C GLN A 190 -32.27 2.79 -18.30
N LEU A 191 -31.46 3.17 -17.31
CA LEU A 191 -30.33 4.09 -17.55
C LEU A 191 -29.22 3.47 -18.41
N GLY A 192 -29.22 2.14 -18.58
CA GLY A 192 -28.32 1.43 -19.48
C GLY A 192 -28.76 1.40 -20.95
N GLU A 193 -29.96 1.88 -21.28
CA GLU A 193 -30.50 1.85 -22.65
C GLU A 193 -30.26 3.20 -23.34
N PRO A 194 -29.55 3.27 -24.48
CA PRO A 194 -29.32 4.51 -25.23
C PRO A 194 -30.61 5.27 -25.57
N GLU A 195 -31.70 4.55 -25.81
CA GLU A 195 -33.02 5.07 -26.16
C GLU A 195 -33.62 5.93 -25.03
N SER A 196 -33.30 5.63 -23.77
CA SER A 196 -33.80 6.37 -22.59
C SER A 196 -33.34 7.82 -22.53
N TYR A 197 -32.33 8.18 -23.35
CA TYR A 197 -31.75 9.52 -23.43
C TYR A 197 -32.32 10.36 -24.59
N MET A 198 -33.15 9.78 -25.45
CA MET A 198 -33.70 10.48 -26.62
C MET A 198 -34.71 11.55 -26.20
N GLY A 199 -34.47 12.80 -26.61
CA GLY A 199 -35.34 13.93 -26.29
C GLY A 199 -35.27 14.41 -24.83
N LEU A 200 -34.37 13.84 -24.03
CA LEU A 200 -34.09 14.27 -22.67
C LEU A 200 -33.26 15.57 -22.68
N ASP A 201 -33.45 16.41 -21.67
CA ASP A 201 -32.58 17.55 -21.44
C ASP A 201 -31.10 17.10 -21.32
N PRO A 202 -30.14 17.77 -21.99
CA PRO A 202 -28.74 17.37 -21.99
C PRO A 202 -28.13 17.24 -20.59
N ASP A 203 -28.47 18.11 -19.64
CA ASP A 203 -27.90 18.09 -18.29
C ASP A 203 -28.42 16.89 -17.48
N ILE A 204 -29.71 16.58 -17.61
CA ILE A 204 -30.31 15.37 -17.02
C ILE A 204 -29.68 14.12 -17.64
N GLY A 205 -29.48 14.11 -18.97
CA GLY A 205 -28.83 13.01 -19.67
C GLY A 205 -27.41 12.76 -19.18
N GLN A 206 -26.61 13.82 -19.03
CA GLN A 206 -25.24 13.69 -18.49
C GLN A 206 -25.24 13.22 -17.03
N ARG A 207 -26.20 13.66 -16.20
CA ARG A 207 -26.32 13.22 -14.81
C ARG A 207 -26.62 11.73 -14.70
N ARG A 208 -27.60 11.23 -15.47
CA ARG A 208 -27.94 9.79 -15.54
C ARG A 208 -26.77 8.94 -16.03
N LYS A 209 -26.03 9.42 -17.04
CA LYS A 209 -24.79 8.78 -17.49
C LYS A 209 -23.75 8.69 -16.37
N ARG A 210 -23.54 9.76 -15.58
CA ARG A 210 -22.61 9.73 -14.44
C ARG A 210 -23.03 8.71 -13.38
N LEU A 211 -24.32 8.60 -13.05
CA LEU A 211 -24.84 7.59 -12.12
C LEU A 211 -24.58 6.16 -12.61
N PHE A 212 -24.96 5.88 -13.87
CA PHE A 212 -24.73 4.58 -14.50
C PHE A 212 -23.24 4.19 -14.46
N TRP A 213 -22.38 5.10 -14.91
CA TRP A 213 -20.95 4.84 -15.00
C TRP A 213 -20.27 4.77 -13.63
N LEU A 214 -20.76 5.49 -12.62
CA LEU A 214 -20.24 5.38 -11.25
C LEU A 214 -20.51 3.97 -10.70
N LEU A 215 -21.74 3.47 -10.89
CA LEU A 215 -22.10 2.12 -10.46
C LEU A 215 -21.35 1.05 -11.27
N PHE A 216 -21.13 1.27 -12.56
CA PHE A 216 -20.31 0.39 -13.40
C PHE A 216 -18.88 0.23 -12.88
N VAL A 217 -18.18 1.34 -12.58
CA VAL A 217 -16.79 1.28 -12.08
C VAL A 217 -16.75 0.69 -10.67
N THR A 218 -17.70 1.07 -9.82
CA THR A 218 -17.81 0.58 -8.44
C THR A 218 -18.07 -0.93 -8.42
N GLU A 219 -19.01 -1.41 -9.23
CA GLU A 219 -19.34 -2.83 -9.33
C GLU A 219 -18.14 -3.65 -9.76
N ARG A 220 -17.40 -3.22 -10.79
CA ARG A 220 -16.22 -3.95 -11.28
C ARG A 220 -15.12 -4.00 -10.22
N ALA A 221 -14.81 -2.88 -9.59
CA ALA A 221 -13.85 -2.85 -8.49
C ALA A 221 -14.25 -3.82 -7.37
N TYR A 222 -15.51 -3.75 -6.93
CA TYR A 222 -16.05 -4.59 -5.88
C TYR A 222 -16.06 -6.08 -6.26
N ALA A 223 -16.44 -6.39 -7.50
CA ALA A 223 -16.49 -7.74 -8.05
C ALA A 223 -15.12 -8.40 -8.09
N ILE A 224 -14.09 -7.66 -8.52
CA ILE A 224 -12.70 -8.15 -8.55
C ILE A 224 -12.19 -8.39 -7.12
N GLN A 225 -12.37 -7.42 -6.22
CA GLN A 225 -11.88 -7.49 -4.84
C GLN A 225 -12.56 -8.62 -4.03
N HIS A 226 -13.87 -8.80 -4.20
CA HIS A 226 -14.65 -9.76 -3.42
C HIS A 226 -14.93 -11.07 -4.16
N ARG A 227 -14.29 -11.30 -5.31
CA ARG A 227 -14.45 -12.50 -6.14
C ARG A 227 -15.94 -12.76 -6.49
N ARG A 228 -16.63 -11.73 -6.96
CA ARG A 228 -18.04 -11.79 -7.38
C ARG A 228 -18.18 -11.53 -8.88
N ARG A 229 -19.38 -11.80 -9.42
CA ARG A 229 -19.74 -11.47 -10.80
C ARG A 229 -20.13 -10.00 -10.92
N ALA A 230 -19.73 -9.36 -12.01
CA ALA A 230 -20.31 -8.09 -12.46
C ALA A 230 -21.53 -8.37 -13.36
N ILE A 231 -22.51 -7.46 -13.33
CA ILE A 231 -23.77 -7.52 -14.08
C ILE A 231 -23.85 -6.38 -15.09
N LEU A 232 -23.45 -5.16 -14.70
CA LEU A 232 -23.52 -4.00 -15.58
C LEU A 232 -22.58 -4.16 -16.77
N ARG A 233 -23.09 -3.85 -17.96
CA ARG A 233 -22.34 -3.86 -19.23
C ARG A 233 -22.14 -2.44 -19.73
N PRO A 234 -21.05 -2.14 -20.46
CA PRO A 234 -20.80 -0.79 -20.98
C PRO A 234 -21.65 -0.54 -22.24
N THR A 235 -22.97 -0.36 -22.09
CA THR A 235 -23.95 -0.28 -23.19
C THR A 235 -24.18 1.14 -23.73
N ILE A 236 -23.82 2.17 -22.96
CA ILE A 236 -23.97 3.58 -23.33
C ILE A 236 -22.60 4.23 -23.52
N ASP A 237 -22.54 5.43 -24.10
CA ASP A 237 -21.30 6.20 -24.18
C ASP A 237 -20.90 6.83 -22.82
N PRO A 238 -19.59 7.00 -22.53
CA PRO A 238 -19.10 7.79 -21.39
C PRO A 238 -19.65 9.22 -21.36
N PRO A 239 -19.66 9.90 -20.19
CA PRO A 239 -20.10 11.29 -20.09
C PRO A 239 -19.26 12.22 -20.97
N ARG A 240 -19.91 13.26 -21.51
CA ARG A 240 -19.24 14.26 -22.38
C ARG A 240 -18.39 15.20 -21.54
N ILE A 241 -17.19 15.49 -22.04
CA ILE A 241 -16.17 16.30 -21.34
C ILE A 241 -16.30 17.79 -21.71
N PHE A 242 -16.43 18.11 -23.00
CA PHE A 242 -16.40 19.49 -23.51
C PHE A 242 -17.62 20.34 -23.14
N GLU A 243 -18.72 19.72 -22.73
CA GLU A 243 -19.97 20.37 -22.34
C GLU A 243 -20.15 20.41 -20.80
N CYS A 244 -19.14 19.96 -20.03
CA CYS A 244 -19.22 19.92 -18.58
C CYS A 244 -18.79 21.23 -17.94
N ARG A 245 -19.51 21.67 -16.89
CA ARG A 245 -19.15 22.84 -16.07
C ARG A 245 -17.80 22.69 -15.39
N ASP A 246 -17.36 21.46 -15.12
CA ASP A 246 -16.02 21.13 -14.64
C ASP A 246 -15.36 20.10 -15.58
N PRO A 247 -14.67 20.56 -16.64
CA PRO A 247 -14.04 19.68 -17.62
C PRO A 247 -12.96 18.79 -17.03
N LYS A 248 -12.25 19.25 -15.98
CA LYS A 248 -11.18 18.47 -15.33
C LYS A 248 -11.77 17.27 -14.60
N LEU A 249 -12.81 17.52 -13.81
CA LEU A 249 -13.54 16.49 -13.08
C LEU A 249 -14.15 15.46 -14.04
N ALA A 250 -14.80 15.93 -15.11
CA ALA A 250 -15.39 15.08 -16.13
C ALA A 250 -14.34 14.25 -16.88
N TYR A 251 -13.18 14.84 -17.20
CA TYR A 251 -12.07 14.13 -17.85
C TYR A 251 -11.50 13.03 -16.95
N GLY A 252 -11.28 13.32 -15.67
CA GLY A 252 -10.81 12.32 -14.70
C GLY A 252 -11.78 11.15 -14.56
N PHE A 253 -13.07 11.44 -14.38
CA PHE A 253 -14.11 10.42 -14.29
C PHE A 253 -14.23 9.59 -15.56
N ALA A 254 -14.28 10.22 -16.75
CA ALA A 254 -14.35 9.50 -18.02
C ALA A 254 -13.09 8.65 -18.27
N SER A 255 -11.93 9.08 -17.80
CA SER A 255 -10.69 8.31 -17.88
C SER A 255 -10.73 7.08 -17.00
N LEU A 256 -11.24 7.21 -15.76
CA LEU A 256 -11.45 6.07 -14.87
C LEU A 256 -12.44 5.06 -15.46
N VAL A 257 -13.54 5.54 -16.04
CA VAL A 257 -14.53 4.72 -16.77
C VAL A 257 -13.85 3.92 -17.88
N LYS A 258 -13.01 4.57 -18.70
CA LYS A 258 -12.27 3.89 -19.76
C LYS A 258 -11.37 2.78 -19.22
N VAL A 259 -10.65 3.03 -18.12
CA VAL A 259 -9.80 2.01 -17.47
C VAL A 259 -10.63 0.79 -17.06
N PHE A 260 -11.75 0.98 -16.35
CA PHE A 260 -12.61 -0.12 -15.95
C PHE A 260 -13.35 -0.80 -17.11
N ALA A 261 -13.65 -0.07 -18.18
CA ALA A 261 -14.27 -0.63 -19.38
C ALA A 261 -13.31 -1.57 -20.16
N THR A 262 -11.99 -1.47 -19.93
CA THR A 262 -11.04 -2.47 -20.47
C THR A 262 -11.15 -3.84 -19.77
N ILE A 263 -11.77 -3.88 -18.59
CA ILE A 263 -11.96 -5.11 -17.82
C ILE A 263 -13.27 -5.79 -18.24
N ASP A 264 -13.12 -6.94 -18.87
CA ASP A 264 -14.22 -7.74 -19.40
C ASP A 264 -14.61 -8.92 -18.47
N GLU A 265 -15.77 -9.50 -18.73
CA GLU A 265 -16.30 -10.63 -17.98
C GLU A 265 -15.35 -11.85 -17.92
N PRO A 266 -14.62 -12.23 -18.99
CA PRO A 266 -13.63 -13.30 -18.91
C PRO A 266 -12.53 -13.05 -17.88
N PHE A 267 -12.03 -11.81 -17.75
CA PHE A 267 -11.05 -11.46 -16.71
C PHE A 267 -11.66 -11.55 -15.31
N ILE A 268 -12.86 -11.02 -15.10
CA ILE A 268 -13.56 -11.06 -13.80
C ILE A 268 -13.87 -12.52 -13.41
N ALA A 269 -14.27 -13.36 -14.36
CA ALA A 269 -14.52 -14.78 -14.13
C ALA A 269 -13.22 -15.54 -13.77
N ALA A 270 -12.11 -15.25 -14.46
CA ALA A 270 -10.80 -15.81 -14.11
C ALA A 270 -10.38 -15.43 -12.69
N ARG A 271 -10.62 -14.17 -12.30
CA ARG A 271 -10.42 -13.71 -10.93
C ARG A 271 -11.30 -14.46 -9.94
N MET A 272 -12.59 -14.61 -10.21
CA MET A 272 -13.52 -15.31 -9.32
C MET A 272 -13.09 -16.77 -9.07
N ASN A 273 -12.57 -17.46 -10.08
CA ASN A 273 -12.25 -18.90 -10.02
C ASN A 273 -10.83 -19.23 -9.50
N GLU A 274 -10.01 -18.21 -9.19
CA GLU A 274 -8.60 -18.40 -8.78
C GLU A 274 -8.43 -19.34 -7.57
N GLN A 275 -9.43 -19.42 -6.67
CA GLN A 275 -9.37 -20.20 -5.43
C GLN A 275 -10.11 -21.54 -5.47
N THR A 276 -10.97 -21.78 -6.47
CA THR A 276 -11.89 -22.94 -6.49
C THR A 276 -11.52 -23.98 -7.53
N SER A 277 -10.64 -23.64 -8.48
CA SER A 277 -10.32 -24.46 -9.64
C SER A 277 -8.82 -24.78 -9.68
N HIS A 278 -8.38 -25.74 -8.88
CA HIS A 278 -6.99 -26.20 -8.90
C HIS A 278 -6.61 -26.92 -10.21
N ASP A 279 -7.59 -27.43 -10.98
CA ASP A 279 -7.36 -28.31 -12.14
C ASP A 279 -7.79 -27.77 -13.51
N VAL A 280 -8.33 -26.54 -13.63
CA VAL A 280 -8.83 -26.01 -14.91
C VAL A 280 -7.95 -24.85 -15.39
N ASP A 281 -7.37 -24.99 -16.59
CA ASP A 281 -6.63 -23.93 -17.28
C ASP A 281 -7.49 -22.69 -17.54
N LEU A 282 -6.84 -21.52 -17.60
CA LEU A 282 -7.52 -20.28 -17.98
C LEU A 282 -8.16 -20.43 -19.36
N SER A 283 -9.41 -19.98 -19.50
CA SER A 283 -10.11 -20.03 -20.78
C SER A 283 -9.36 -19.20 -21.85
N PRO A 284 -9.46 -19.54 -23.14
CA PRO A 284 -8.84 -18.75 -24.21
C PRO A 284 -9.24 -17.27 -24.18
N HIS A 285 -10.50 -16.98 -23.84
CA HIS A 285 -11.00 -15.61 -23.67
C HIS A 285 -10.36 -14.90 -22.48
N ALA A 286 -10.19 -15.57 -21.33
CA ALA A 286 -9.47 -15.00 -20.19
C ALA A 286 -8.02 -14.70 -20.56
N ASN A 287 -7.36 -15.61 -21.28
CA ASN A 287 -5.99 -15.41 -21.76
C ASN A 287 -5.85 -14.19 -22.68
N GLN A 288 -6.76 -14.02 -23.64
CA GLN A 288 -6.77 -12.86 -24.52
C GLN A 288 -6.97 -11.55 -23.74
N SER A 289 -7.86 -11.58 -22.76
CA SER A 289 -8.18 -10.42 -21.91
C SER A 289 -6.99 -10.01 -21.05
N ILE A 290 -6.32 -10.98 -20.41
CA ILE A 290 -5.10 -10.74 -19.64
C ILE A 290 -3.99 -10.18 -20.52
N ALA A 291 -3.77 -10.72 -21.73
CA ALA A 291 -2.76 -10.20 -22.65
C ALA A 291 -3.03 -8.74 -23.02
N ARG A 292 -4.29 -8.40 -23.28
CA ARG A 292 -4.73 -7.03 -23.57
C ARG A 292 -4.46 -6.07 -22.42
N LEU A 293 -4.72 -6.49 -21.19
CA LEU A 293 -4.49 -5.68 -19.98
C LEU A 293 -3.00 -5.49 -19.65
N LEU A 294 -2.14 -6.41 -20.10
CA LEU A 294 -0.68 -6.27 -19.93
C LEU A 294 -0.03 -5.38 -20.99
N ASP A 295 -0.72 -5.11 -22.10
CA ASP A 295 -0.25 -4.15 -23.10
C ASP A 295 -0.33 -2.72 -22.54
N HIS A 296 0.81 -2.02 -22.58
CA HIS A 296 0.94 -0.65 -22.08
C HIS A 296 0.02 0.33 -22.82
N SER A 297 -0.31 0.07 -24.10
CA SER A 297 -1.16 0.92 -24.92
C SER A 297 -2.65 0.82 -24.59
N THR A 298 -3.11 -0.34 -24.08
CA THR A 298 -4.53 -0.58 -23.78
C THR A 298 -4.99 0.18 -22.54
N ILE A 299 -4.18 0.13 -21.48
CA ILE A 299 -4.50 0.76 -20.19
C ILE A 299 -3.91 2.19 -20.13
N GLY A 300 -2.82 2.45 -20.87
CA GLY A 300 -2.18 3.75 -20.99
C GLY A 300 -2.74 4.56 -22.15
N GLY A 301 -3.93 5.14 -21.98
CA GLY A 301 -4.40 6.19 -22.89
C GLY A 301 -3.48 7.42 -22.83
N VAL A 302 -3.43 8.17 -23.93
CA VAL A 302 -2.69 9.43 -24.12
C VAL A 302 -3.09 10.45 -23.05
N LEU A 303 -2.38 10.48 -21.93
CA LEU A 303 -2.73 11.33 -20.79
C LEU A 303 -1.73 12.49 -20.67
N SER A 304 -2.19 13.71 -20.95
CA SER A 304 -1.57 14.89 -20.33
C SER A 304 -2.09 14.96 -18.89
N MET A 305 -1.41 14.23 -17.99
CA MET A 305 -1.79 14.14 -16.56
C MET A 305 -1.62 15.48 -15.80
N SER A 306 -1.17 16.53 -16.46
CA SER A 306 -0.93 17.85 -15.85
C SER A 306 -2.21 18.65 -15.59
N GLU A 307 -3.32 18.28 -16.25
CA GLU A 307 -4.57 19.06 -16.20
C GLU A 307 -5.65 18.46 -15.27
N ILE A 308 -5.44 17.25 -14.73
CA ILE A 308 -6.38 16.54 -13.86
C ILE A 308 -6.04 16.81 -12.38
N ASP A 309 -7.06 16.90 -11.53
CA ASP A 309 -6.86 16.93 -10.07
C ASP A 309 -6.04 15.73 -9.57
N GLU A 310 -5.18 15.96 -8.58
CA GLU A 310 -4.32 14.93 -8.02
C GLU A 310 -5.12 13.72 -7.51
N THR A 311 -6.27 13.93 -6.88
CA THR A 311 -7.12 12.87 -6.32
C THR A 311 -7.57 11.89 -7.41
N GLN A 312 -8.04 12.41 -8.53
CA GLN A 312 -8.50 11.59 -9.67
C GLN A 312 -7.31 10.95 -10.41
N ARG A 313 -6.22 11.69 -10.58
CA ARG A 313 -4.98 11.17 -11.18
C ARG A 313 -4.45 9.97 -10.40
N LEU A 314 -4.45 10.04 -9.07
CA LEU A 314 -4.02 8.95 -8.21
C LEU A 314 -4.94 7.74 -8.35
N ASP A 315 -6.26 7.91 -8.34
CA ASP A 315 -7.19 6.79 -8.52
C ASP A 315 -6.98 6.08 -9.86
N ILE A 316 -6.89 6.85 -10.95
CA ILE A 316 -6.64 6.31 -12.28
C ILE A 316 -5.32 5.55 -12.28
N THR A 317 -4.23 6.20 -11.89
CA THR A 317 -2.89 5.64 -12.02
C THR A 317 -2.72 4.41 -11.12
N VAL A 318 -3.16 4.47 -9.86
CA VAL A 318 -3.12 3.32 -8.95
C VAL A 318 -3.99 2.19 -9.46
N THR A 319 -5.20 2.47 -9.96
CA THR A 319 -6.09 1.45 -10.54
C THR A 319 -5.46 0.78 -11.75
N GLN A 320 -4.78 1.53 -12.63
CA GLN A 320 -4.06 0.96 -13.77
C GLN A 320 -2.90 0.05 -13.33
N HIS A 321 -2.13 0.43 -12.30
CA HIS A 321 -1.06 -0.42 -11.74
C HIS A 321 -1.63 -1.68 -11.09
N TRP A 322 -2.71 -1.52 -10.32
CA TRP A 322 -3.43 -2.62 -9.69
C TRP A 322 -3.92 -3.64 -10.72
N ILE A 323 -4.60 -3.21 -11.79
CA ILE A 323 -5.07 -4.13 -12.85
C ILE A 323 -3.91 -4.89 -13.49
N ARG A 324 -2.77 -4.24 -13.74
CA ARG A 324 -1.57 -4.91 -14.31
C ARG A 324 -0.98 -5.94 -13.36
N ILE A 325 -0.86 -5.61 -12.07
CA ILE A 325 -0.48 -6.57 -11.02
C ILE A 325 -1.42 -7.75 -11.03
N LEU A 326 -2.73 -7.48 -11.10
CA LEU A 326 -3.72 -8.54 -11.09
C LEU A 326 -3.60 -9.44 -12.34
N ALA A 327 -3.35 -8.88 -13.50
CA ALA A 327 -3.12 -9.63 -14.74
C ALA A 327 -1.83 -10.47 -14.65
N CYS A 328 -0.73 -9.91 -14.11
CA CYS A 328 0.51 -10.63 -13.86
C CYS A 328 0.33 -11.80 -12.89
N GLN A 329 -0.40 -11.59 -11.79
CA GLN A 329 -0.66 -12.63 -10.79
C GLN A 329 -1.37 -13.85 -11.40
N LEU A 330 -2.38 -13.63 -12.26
CA LEU A 330 -3.06 -14.71 -12.98
C LEU A 330 -2.13 -15.45 -13.95
N ARG A 331 -1.21 -14.73 -14.63
CA ARG A 331 -0.19 -15.35 -15.50
C ARG A 331 0.78 -16.21 -14.72
N MET A 332 1.32 -15.66 -13.63
CA MET A 332 2.25 -16.38 -12.75
C MET A 332 1.60 -17.65 -12.21
N ALA A 333 0.38 -17.56 -11.68
CA ALA A 333 -0.37 -18.71 -11.17
C ALA A 333 -0.62 -19.78 -12.25
N SER A 334 -0.85 -19.38 -13.51
CA SER A 334 -1.02 -20.31 -14.63
C SER A 334 0.31 -20.96 -15.08
N SER A 335 1.42 -20.21 -15.09
CA SER A 335 2.73 -20.70 -15.54
C SER A 335 3.36 -21.71 -14.58
N LEU A 336 2.97 -21.70 -13.30
CA LEU A 336 3.48 -22.61 -12.27
C LEU A 336 2.77 -23.98 -12.26
N ARG A 337 1.80 -24.20 -13.15
CA ARG A 337 1.00 -25.45 -13.19
C ARG A 337 1.72 -26.55 -13.98
N PRO A 338 1.77 -27.79 -13.44
CA PRO A 338 2.57 -28.90 -13.98
C PRO A 338 2.16 -29.38 -15.39
N ASN A 339 0.91 -29.12 -15.82
CA ASN A 339 0.38 -29.52 -17.14
C ASN A 339 0.15 -28.35 -18.10
N SER A 340 0.66 -27.15 -17.80
CA SER A 340 0.49 -26.01 -18.70
C SER A 340 1.17 -26.29 -20.05
N SER A 341 0.39 -26.26 -21.13
CA SER A 341 0.96 -26.35 -22.48
C SER A 341 1.90 -25.14 -22.69
N LYS A 342 3.21 -25.42 -22.78
CA LYS A 342 4.27 -24.40 -22.96
C LYS A 342 4.17 -23.59 -24.26
N THR A 343 3.12 -23.77 -25.05
CA THR A 343 3.11 -23.46 -26.49
C THR A 343 2.35 -22.20 -26.90
N GLN A 344 1.74 -21.40 -26.01
CA GLN A 344 0.96 -20.21 -26.47
C GLN A 344 1.01 -18.95 -25.58
N PHE A 345 2.05 -18.73 -24.77
CA PHE A 345 2.10 -17.52 -23.90
C PHE A 345 3.16 -16.50 -24.33
N THR A 346 2.74 -15.24 -24.47
CA THR A 346 3.61 -14.09 -24.76
C THR A 346 4.30 -13.62 -23.47
N GLY A 347 5.36 -14.31 -23.03
CA GLY A 347 6.19 -13.89 -21.89
C GLY A 347 6.59 -15.03 -20.95
N SER A 348 7.84 -15.01 -20.47
CA SER A 348 8.34 -15.94 -19.45
C SER A 348 7.84 -15.57 -18.05
N LEU A 349 7.85 -16.53 -17.11
CA LEU A 349 7.55 -16.28 -15.69
C LEU A 349 8.39 -15.11 -15.13
N GLU A 350 9.68 -15.08 -15.48
CA GLU A 350 10.62 -14.01 -15.14
C GLU A 350 10.17 -12.64 -15.66
N SER A 351 9.64 -12.57 -16.89
CA SER A 351 9.12 -11.31 -17.43
C SER A 351 7.90 -10.79 -16.66
N TYR A 352 7.05 -11.67 -16.14
CA TYR A 352 5.91 -11.26 -15.32
C TYR A 352 6.34 -10.84 -13.92
N ILE A 353 7.32 -11.54 -13.32
CA ILE A 353 7.95 -11.14 -12.05
C ILE A 353 8.54 -9.74 -12.17
N GLN A 354 9.34 -9.48 -13.21
CA GLN A 354 9.94 -8.16 -13.43
C GLN A 354 8.87 -7.06 -13.58
N ARG A 355 7.79 -7.33 -14.33
CA ARG A 355 6.66 -6.39 -14.42
C ARG A 355 6.02 -6.10 -13.07
N VAL A 356 5.86 -7.10 -12.20
CA VAL A 356 5.32 -6.89 -10.84
C VAL A 356 6.26 -6.03 -10.01
N LEU A 357 7.58 -6.25 -10.09
CA LEU A 357 8.58 -5.42 -9.42
C LEU A 357 8.54 -3.97 -9.94
N ASP A 358 8.57 -3.76 -11.25
CA ASP A 358 8.53 -2.42 -11.85
C ASP A 358 7.23 -1.67 -11.51
N THR A 359 6.11 -2.39 -11.53
CA THR A 359 4.79 -1.84 -11.18
C THR A 359 4.71 -1.50 -9.69
N SER A 360 5.26 -2.35 -8.82
CA SER A 360 5.33 -2.11 -7.38
C SER A 360 6.22 -0.92 -7.04
N LYS A 361 7.39 -0.80 -7.68
CA LYS A 361 8.27 0.37 -7.58
C LYS A 361 7.57 1.66 -7.99
N SER A 362 6.83 1.63 -9.10
CA SER A 362 6.07 2.79 -9.59
C SER A 362 4.94 3.16 -8.62
N LEU A 363 4.24 2.16 -8.08
CA LEU A 363 3.19 2.36 -7.07
C LEU A 363 3.75 2.96 -5.78
N LEU A 364 4.88 2.44 -5.27
CA LEU A 364 5.57 2.98 -4.09
C LEU A 364 5.99 4.44 -4.28
N ARG A 365 6.51 4.80 -5.46
CA ARG A 365 6.84 6.18 -5.78
C ARG A 365 5.61 7.09 -5.84
N LEU A 366 4.49 6.58 -6.37
CA LEU A 366 3.24 7.33 -6.42
C LEU A 366 2.70 7.61 -5.02
N ILE A 367 2.64 6.60 -4.14
CA ILE A 367 2.11 6.79 -2.79
C ILE A 367 3.04 7.63 -1.90
N SER A 368 4.37 7.56 -2.10
CA SER A 368 5.33 8.33 -1.28
C SER A 368 5.39 9.82 -1.64
N THR A 369 4.95 10.19 -2.84
CA THR A 369 4.96 11.57 -3.34
C THR A 369 3.58 12.23 -3.34
N ALA A 370 2.51 11.46 -3.13
CA ALA A 370 1.15 11.96 -3.13
C ALA A 370 0.83 12.81 -1.89
N THR A 371 -0.05 13.79 -2.05
CA THR A 371 -0.66 14.49 -0.91
C THR A 371 -1.49 13.49 -0.09
N PRO A 372 -1.30 13.39 1.25
CA PRO A 372 -2.04 12.43 2.09
C PRO A 372 -3.55 12.53 1.92
N ALA A 373 -4.09 13.75 1.95
CA ALA A 373 -5.51 14.00 1.78
C ALA A 373 -6.08 13.42 0.47
N SER A 374 -5.34 13.51 -0.64
CA SER A 374 -5.75 12.99 -1.95
C SER A 374 -5.73 11.46 -2.03
N LEU A 375 -4.90 10.78 -1.24
CA LEU A 375 -4.94 9.32 -1.11
C LEU A 375 -6.09 8.88 -0.20
N GLU A 376 -6.24 9.54 0.95
CA GLU A 376 -7.21 9.19 2.00
C GLU A 376 -8.66 9.23 1.52
N CYS A 377 -9.00 10.14 0.59
CA CYS A 377 -10.36 10.28 0.05
C CYS A 377 -10.89 9.00 -0.62
N HIS A 378 -10.00 8.12 -1.07
CA HIS A 378 -10.35 6.83 -1.69
C HIS A 378 -10.66 5.73 -0.68
N GLY A 379 -10.34 5.93 0.60
CA GLY A 379 -10.69 5.03 1.70
C GLY A 379 -10.17 3.61 1.51
N LEU A 380 -10.99 2.61 1.89
CA LEU A 380 -10.63 1.19 1.81
C LEU A 380 -10.30 0.72 0.38
N GLY A 381 -10.81 1.40 -0.65
CA GLY A 381 -10.52 1.06 -2.05
C GLY A 381 -9.03 1.16 -2.36
N MET A 382 -8.34 2.16 -1.81
CA MET A 382 -6.89 2.35 -1.97
C MET A 382 -6.11 1.30 -1.18
N GLU A 383 -6.50 1.09 0.10
CA GLU A 383 -5.88 0.08 0.98
C GLU A 383 -5.89 -1.31 0.33
N ARG A 384 -7.04 -1.74 -0.19
CA ARG A 384 -7.20 -3.05 -0.84
C ARG A 384 -6.37 -3.18 -2.12
N LYS A 385 -6.31 -2.13 -2.96
CA LYS A 385 -5.48 -2.13 -4.18
C LYS A 385 -3.98 -2.28 -3.86
N ILE A 386 -3.51 -1.60 -2.81
CA ILE A 386 -2.12 -1.70 -2.33
C ILE A 386 -1.85 -3.06 -1.68
N ALA A 387 -2.80 -3.57 -0.90
CA ALA A 387 -2.71 -4.89 -0.31
C ALA A 387 -2.66 -6.00 -1.38
N ASP A 388 -3.40 -5.87 -2.48
CA ASP A 388 -3.31 -6.80 -3.62
C ASP A 388 -1.93 -6.78 -4.27
N ALA A 389 -1.30 -5.60 -4.40
CA ALA A 389 0.07 -5.45 -4.86
C ALA A 389 1.07 -6.16 -3.94
N ALA A 390 0.95 -5.93 -2.63
CA ALA A 390 1.77 -6.59 -1.63
C ALA A 390 1.57 -8.12 -1.61
N ASN A 391 0.32 -8.58 -1.76
CA ASN A 391 -0.01 -10.00 -1.88
C ASN A 391 0.59 -10.63 -3.15
N CYS A 392 0.67 -9.90 -4.26
CA CYS A 392 1.35 -10.38 -5.46
C CYS A 392 2.87 -10.44 -5.27
N LEU A 393 3.47 -9.53 -4.49
CA LEU A 393 4.89 -9.65 -4.11
C LEU A 393 5.15 -10.87 -3.23
N CYS A 394 4.22 -11.28 -2.38
CA CYS A 394 4.29 -12.57 -1.70
C CYS A 394 4.35 -13.74 -2.70
N ASP A 395 3.57 -13.70 -3.79
CA ASP A 395 3.65 -14.69 -4.87
C ASP A 395 5.01 -14.64 -5.59
N VAL A 396 5.56 -13.44 -5.81
CA VAL A 396 6.92 -13.29 -6.37
C VAL A 396 7.95 -13.93 -5.44
N ILE A 397 7.93 -13.61 -4.14
CA ILE A 397 8.87 -14.17 -3.14
C ILE A 397 8.74 -15.70 -3.07
N ALA A 398 7.52 -16.24 -3.24
CA ALA A 398 7.29 -17.68 -3.27
C ALA A 398 7.88 -18.36 -4.53
N ASN A 399 8.12 -17.63 -5.62
CA ASN A 399 8.47 -18.19 -6.92
C ASN A 399 9.83 -17.73 -7.51
N VAL A 400 10.48 -16.71 -6.95
CA VAL A 400 11.83 -16.28 -7.38
C VAL A 400 12.91 -17.30 -7.00
N ASP A 401 13.76 -17.64 -7.96
CA ASP A 401 14.97 -18.44 -7.71
C ASP A 401 15.97 -17.63 -6.87
N VAL A 402 16.57 -18.22 -5.81
CA VAL A 402 17.51 -17.44 -4.96
C VAL A 402 18.76 -17.04 -5.72
N GLU A 403 19.06 -17.68 -6.85
CA GLU A 403 20.17 -17.31 -7.71
C GLU A 403 19.97 -15.91 -8.32
N ASP A 404 18.72 -15.45 -8.46
CA ASP A 404 18.41 -14.06 -8.80
C ASP A 404 18.48 -13.16 -7.56
N PHE A 405 19.71 -12.76 -7.23
CA PHE A 405 20.03 -11.92 -6.09
C PHE A 405 19.28 -10.57 -6.12
N ALA A 406 19.02 -10.00 -7.30
CA ALA A 406 18.35 -8.70 -7.40
C ALA A 406 16.85 -8.86 -7.08
N GLY A 407 16.17 -9.83 -7.71
CA GLY A 407 14.75 -10.11 -7.42
C GLY A 407 14.50 -10.55 -5.98
N PHE A 408 15.42 -11.33 -5.41
CA PHE A 408 15.28 -11.91 -4.07
C PHE A 408 15.29 -10.88 -2.94
N PHE A 409 16.14 -9.85 -2.99
CA PHE A 409 16.16 -8.80 -1.96
C PHE A 409 15.15 -7.69 -2.22
N THR A 410 14.83 -7.41 -3.49
CA THR A 410 13.94 -6.32 -3.88
C THR A 410 12.47 -6.59 -3.50
N ALA A 411 11.97 -7.81 -3.72
CA ALA A 411 10.56 -8.11 -3.45
C ALA A 411 10.19 -8.01 -1.95
N PRO A 412 10.99 -8.53 -1.00
CA PRO A 412 10.76 -8.33 0.43
C PRO A 412 10.83 -6.85 0.86
N GLU A 413 11.73 -6.05 0.29
CA GLU A 413 11.82 -4.61 0.57
C GLU A 413 10.52 -3.88 0.16
N TYR A 414 10.00 -4.18 -1.03
CA TYR A 414 8.76 -3.56 -1.52
C TYR A 414 7.56 -4.00 -0.68
N LEU A 415 7.51 -5.29 -0.33
CA LEU A 415 6.49 -5.86 0.53
C LEU A 415 6.49 -5.17 1.90
N HIS A 416 7.66 -5.01 2.52
CA HIS A 416 7.81 -4.29 3.77
C HIS A 416 7.32 -2.84 3.64
N SER A 417 7.67 -2.16 2.55
CA SER A 417 7.24 -0.78 2.29
C SER A 417 5.72 -0.65 2.21
N PHE A 418 5.03 -1.57 1.52
CA PHE A 418 3.57 -1.60 1.48
C PHE A 418 2.97 -1.93 2.84
N MET A 419 3.57 -2.82 3.62
CA MET A 419 3.12 -3.13 4.98
C MET A 419 3.24 -1.92 5.91
N MET A 420 4.33 -1.15 5.81
CA MET A 420 4.52 0.10 6.55
C MET A 420 3.51 1.18 6.13
N PHE A 421 3.21 1.28 4.84
CA PHE A 421 2.13 2.16 4.38
C PHE A 421 0.78 1.73 4.98
N LEU A 422 0.47 0.44 4.98
CA LEU A 422 -0.79 -0.10 5.50
C LEU A 422 -0.90 -0.03 7.04
N SER A 423 0.20 0.12 7.78
CA SER A 423 0.15 0.24 9.25
C SER A 423 -0.33 1.59 9.75
N ASP A 424 -0.21 2.64 8.92
CA ASP A 424 -0.48 4.03 9.33
C ASP A 424 -1.38 4.80 8.33
N PHE A 425 -1.96 4.12 7.34
CA PHE A 425 -2.83 4.79 6.37
C PHE A 425 -4.13 5.27 7.03
N ARG A 426 -4.46 6.56 6.87
CA ARG A 426 -5.59 7.25 7.52
C ARG A 426 -5.51 7.26 9.05
N ASN A 427 -4.28 7.32 9.61
CA ASN A 427 -3.98 7.32 11.04
C ASN A 427 -4.49 6.07 11.77
N ARG A 428 -4.57 4.94 11.06
CA ARG A 428 -5.01 3.66 11.63
C ARG A 428 -4.35 2.50 10.91
N GLU A 429 -4.27 1.38 11.60
CA GLU A 429 -3.87 0.13 10.99
C GLU A 429 -4.94 -0.37 10.00
N SER A 430 -4.52 -0.63 8.76
CA SER A 430 -5.40 -1.23 7.76
C SER A 430 -5.76 -2.66 8.13
N GLN A 431 -7.03 -3.01 7.94
CA GLN A 431 -7.52 -4.38 8.13
C GLN A 431 -6.87 -5.39 7.19
N CYS A 432 -6.27 -4.92 6.08
CA CYS A 432 -5.52 -5.75 5.16
C CYS A 432 -4.12 -6.13 5.67
N LEU A 433 -3.58 -5.42 6.68
CA LEU A 433 -2.21 -5.63 7.14
C LEU A 433 -2.05 -6.97 7.85
N GLN A 434 -2.93 -7.30 8.81
CA GLN A 434 -2.77 -8.54 9.57
C GLN A 434 -2.80 -9.81 8.69
N PRO A 435 -3.78 -10.01 7.76
CA PRO A 435 -3.75 -11.15 6.84
C PRO A 435 -2.52 -11.16 5.94
N LEU A 436 -2.09 -9.99 5.46
CA LEU A 436 -0.89 -9.85 4.62
C LEU A 436 0.37 -10.21 5.41
N ALA A 437 0.51 -9.74 6.65
CA ALA A 437 1.64 -10.02 7.52
C ALA A 437 1.73 -11.51 7.86
N GLN A 438 0.59 -12.16 8.13
CA GLN A 438 0.52 -13.61 8.33
C GLN A 438 1.00 -14.35 7.08
N ARG A 439 0.49 -14.00 5.89
CA ARG A 439 0.90 -14.63 4.63
C ARG A 439 2.37 -14.39 4.31
N ALA A 440 2.86 -13.16 4.46
CA ALA A 440 4.26 -12.79 4.28
C ALA A 440 5.14 -13.61 5.22
N THR A 441 4.76 -13.72 6.49
CA THR A 441 5.45 -14.55 7.49
C THR A 441 5.45 -16.01 7.08
N ILE A 442 4.32 -16.57 6.65
CA ILE A 442 4.24 -17.97 6.19
C ILE A 442 5.11 -18.21 4.97
N ILE A 443 5.11 -17.33 3.97
CA ILE A 443 5.90 -17.52 2.75
C ILE A 443 7.38 -17.38 3.03
N LEU A 444 7.76 -16.35 3.79
CA LEU A 444 9.13 -16.21 4.26
C LEU A 444 9.50 -17.44 5.09
N ALA A 445 8.65 -17.88 6.02
CA ALA A 445 8.85 -19.08 6.84
C ALA A 445 8.90 -20.39 6.02
N ALA A 446 8.14 -20.54 4.95
CA ALA A 446 8.17 -21.70 4.08
C ALA A 446 9.45 -21.72 3.23
N ARG A 447 9.94 -20.53 2.85
CA ARG A 447 11.31 -20.40 2.32
C ARG A 447 12.34 -20.71 3.41
N LEU A 448 12.01 -20.49 4.70
CA LEU A 448 12.82 -20.74 5.91
C LEU A 448 12.71 -22.18 6.42
N ASP A 449 11.73 -23.01 6.00
CA ASP A 449 11.42 -24.35 6.57
C ASP A 449 10.31 -25.06 5.74
N PRO A 450 10.60 -25.62 4.55
CA PRO A 450 9.56 -26.08 3.63
C PRO A 450 8.74 -27.32 4.05
N MET A 451 9.13 -28.18 5.02
CA MET A 451 8.29 -29.33 5.38
C MET A 451 7.34 -29.11 6.57
N ASN A 452 7.47 -28.05 7.37
CA ASN A 452 6.41 -27.73 8.36
C ASN A 452 5.18 -27.04 7.73
N SER A 453 5.35 -26.45 6.54
CA SER A 453 4.32 -25.66 5.86
C SER A 453 3.28 -26.52 5.11
N LEU A 454 3.62 -27.77 4.80
CA LEU A 454 2.77 -28.70 4.06
C LEU A 454 1.66 -29.35 4.92
N GLY A 455 1.75 -29.26 6.25
CA GLY A 455 0.68 -29.71 7.15
C GLY A 455 -0.52 -28.75 7.26
N ALA A 456 -0.42 -27.55 6.69
CA ALA A 456 -1.45 -26.52 6.78
C ALA A 456 -2.39 -26.47 5.56
N LEU A 457 -2.16 -27.29 4.52
CA LEU A 457 -2.88 -27.21 3.23
C LEU A 457 -3.35 -28.57 2.65
N GLY A 458 -3.46 -29.64 3.45
CA GLY A 458 -3.95 -30.95 3.00
C GLY A 458 -4.71 -31.72 4.08
N GLU A 459 -5.72 -32.50 3.65
CA GLU A 459 -6.87 -33.03 4.40
C GLU A 459 -6.65 -33.91 5.64
N GLU A 460 -7.68 -33.87 6.50
CA GLU A 460 -8.12 -34.85 7.52
C GLU A 460 -7.08 -35.49 8.45
N ALA A 461 -6.70 -34.77 9.52
CA ALA A 461 -6.36 -35.40 10.79
C ALA A 461 -7.02 -34.61 11.94
N GLY A 462 -7.62 -35.34 12.89
CA GLY A 462 -8.52 -34.82 13.93
C GLY A 462 -7.98 -33.64 14.77
N PRO A 463 -8.87 -33.01 15.58
CA PRO A 463 -8.60 -31.70 16.16
C PRO A 463 -7.34 -31.74 17.05
N PRO A 464 -6.30 -30.94 16.76
CA PRO A 464 -5.18 -30.81 17.67
C PRO A 464 -5.68 -30.11 18.94
N ARG A 465 -5.24 -30.61 20.10
CA ARG A 465 -5.66 -30.15 21.42
C ARG A 465 -5.38 -28.64 21.56
N ARG A 466 -6.47 -27.89 21.79
CA ARG A 466 -6.58 -26.42 21.99
C ARG A 466 -5.76 -25.83 23.17
N ARG A 467 -4.54 -26.28 23.47
CA ARG A 467 -3.76 -25.69 24.60
C ARG A 467 -2.35 -25.23 24.30
N ASP A 468 -1.71 -25.68 23.23
CA ASP A 468 -0.28 -25.37 23.03
C ASP A 468 -0.01 -24.35 21.92
N SER A 469 -1.01 -24.01 21.09
CA SER A 469 -0.88 -23.06 19.97
C SER A 469 -1.29 -21.61 20.31
N GLU A 470 -1.95 -21.37 21.45
CA GLU A 470 -2.40 -20.03 21.85
C GLU A 470 -1.34 -19.20 22.60
N GLN A 471 -0.19 -19.78 22.95
CA GLN A 471 0.92 -19.04 23.57
C GLN A 471 1.85 -18.33 22.56
N TRP A 472 1.79 -18.69 21.27
CA TRP A 472 2.79 -18.27 20.29
C TRP A 472 2.41 -17.00 19.50
N ILE A 473 1.20 -16.47 19.71
CA ILE A 473 0.72 -15.25 19.03
C ILE A 473 0.04 -14.36 20.07
N ASN A 474 0.84 -13.79 20.98
CA ASN A 474 0.41 -12.65 21.79
C ASN A 474 1.23 -11.42 21.37
N LEU A 475 0.89 -10.88 20.20
CA LEU A 475 1.43 -9.62 19.65
C LEU A 475 0.88 -8.37 20.38
N THR A 476 0.27 -8.55 21.55
CA THR A 476 -0.38 -7.49 22.34
C THR A 476 0.44 -7.03 23.55
N ARG A 477 1.74 -7.35 23.65
CA ARG A 477 2.58 -6.82 24.73
C ARG A 477 3.61 -5.82 24.24
N GLN A 478 3.54 -4.64 24.86
CA GLN A 478 4.45 -3.49 24.82
C GLN A 478 5.88 -3.79 25.34
N GLU A 479 6.42 -4.98 25.07
CA GLU A 479 7.83 -5.30 25.28
C GLU A 479 8.39 -5.79 23.94
N THR A 480 8.94 -4.84 23.19
CA THR A 480 9.33 -4.95 21.78
C THR A 480 10.44 -5.99 21.55
N SER A 481 10.10 -7.21 21.19
CA SER A 481 11.03 -8.09 20.45
C SER A 481 11.17 -7.57 19.03
N THR A 482 12.40 -7.30 18.58
CA THR A 482 12.64 -6.86 17.19
C THR A 482 12.32 -8.02 16.24
N HIS A 483 11.81 -7.72 15.03
CA HIS A 483 11.55 -8.73 13.99
C HIS A 483 12.75 -9.67 13.74
N ARG A 484 13.97 -9.18 13.99
CA ARG A 484 15.23 -9.91 13.81
C ARG A 484 15.54 -10.91 14.94
N GLU A 485 15.08 -10.66 16.17
CA GLU A 485 15.09 -11.66 17.25
C GLU A 485 14.24 -12.88 16.86
N ILE A 486 13.08 -12.63 16.26
CA ILE A 486 12.16 -13.68 15.79
C ILE A 486 12.84 -14.52 14.70
N LEU A 487 13.49 -13.88 13.72
CA LEU A 487 14.24 -14.58 12.67
C LEU A 487 15.37 -15.47 13.24
N ALA A 488 16.10 -14.99 14.26
CA ALA A 488 17.11 -15.77 14.94
C ALA A 488 16.53 -17.02 15.61
N HIS A 489 15.40 -16.87 16.30
CA HIS A 489 14.70 -17.97 16.95
C HIS A 489 14.15 -19.00 15.94
N LEU A 490 13.59 -18.54 14.83
CA LEU A 490 13.08 -19.40 13.76
C LEU A 490 14.20 -20.24 13.13
N LEU A 491 15.33 -19.60 12.77
CA LEU A 491 16.46 -20.33 12.20
C LEU A 491 17.06 -21.33 13.21
N GLN A 492 17.18 -20.94 14.48
CA GLN A 492 17.59 -21.86 15.54
C GLN A 492 16.67 -23.07 15.65
N THR A 493 15.35 -22.84 15.61
CA THR A 493 14.34 -23.91 15.69
C THR A 493 14.44 -24.86 14.51
N ALA A 494 14.66 -24.35 13.29
CA ALA A 494 14.85 -25.18 12.11
C ALA A 494 16.10 -26.06 12.20
N VAL A 495 17.21 -25.54 12.75
CA VAL A 495 18.42 -26.34 12.98
C VAL A 495 18.20 -27.41 14.04
N VAL A 496 17.64 -27.05 15.20
CA VAL A 496 17.37 -27.98 16.31
C VAL A 496 16.40 -29.08 15.90
N SER A 497 15.40 -28.74 15.07
CA SER A 497 14.42 -29.68 14.54
C SER A 497 14.94 -30.51 13.36
N LYS A 498 16.22 -30.36 12.98
CA LYS A 498 16.87 -31.01 11.83
C LYS A 498 16.21 -30.73 10.49
N LYS A 499 15.56 -29.57 10.37
CA LYS A 499 14.88 -29.09 9.16
C LYS A 499 15.71 -28.09 8.36
N LEU A 500 16.95 -27.82 8.78
CA LEU A 500 17.86 -26.92 8.08
C LEU A 500 18.06 -27.31 6.60
N GLY A 501 18.10 -28.61 6.28
CA GLY A 501 18.27 -29.10 4.91
C GLY A 501 17.05 -28.89 4.01
N GLU A 502 15.93 -28.48 4.59
CA GLU A 502 14.73 -28.11 3.87
C GLU A 502 14.86 -26.66 3.38
N ILE A 503 15.56 -25.80 4.11
CA ILE A 503 15.78 -24.39 3.76
C ILE A 503 16.77 -24.27 2.59
N ARG A 504 16.45 -23.44 1.59
CA ARG A 504 17.42 -23.11 0.54
C ARG A 504 18.69 -22.48 1.16
N PRO A 505 19.90 -22.99 0.87
CA PRO A 505 21.12 -22.53 1.54
C PRO A 505 21.40 -21.02 1.36
N GLU A 506 20.95 -20.40 0.26
CA GLU A 506 21.17 -18.98 -0.01
C GLU A 506 20.36 -18.10 0.94
N PHE A 507 19.20 -18.59 1.35
CA PHE A 507 18.36 -17.91 2.32
C PHE A 507 18.91 -18.07 3.73
N VAL A 508 19.38 -19.27 4.08
CA VAL A 508 20.12 -19.50 5.33
C VAL A 508 21.32 -18.54 5.42
N ASN A 509 22.05 -18.35 4.32
CA ASN A 509 23.15 -17.39 4.26
C ASN A 509 22.69 -15.94 4.50
N GLY A 510 21.60 -15.50 3.87
CA GLY A 510 21.01 -14.17 4.08
C GLY A 510 20.53 -13.94 5.52
N LEU A 511 19.90 -14.93 6.15
CA LEU A 511 19.47 -14.86 7.54
C LEU A 511 20.66 -14.84 8.49
N CYS A 512 21.68 -15.65 8.22
CA CYS A 512 22.91 -15.62 8.98
C CYS A 512 23.53 -14.22 8.97
N GLN A 513 23.45 -13.48 7.85
CA GLN A 513 23.88 -12.08 7.78
C GLN A 513 23.04 -11.16 8.68
N ILE A 514 21.71 -11.23 8.57
CA ILE A 514 20.78 -10.40 9.38
C ILE A 514 20.94 -10.68 10.88
N ILE A 515 21.01 -11.95 11.26
CA ILE A 515 21.14 -12.41 12.65
C ILE A 515 22.51 -12.01 13.21
N THR A 516 23.58 -12.14 12.42
CA THR A 516 24.92 -11.68 12.80
C THR A 516 24.91 -10.19 13.12
N TRP A 517 24.28 -9.39 12.26
CA TRP A 517 24.13 -7.96 12.48
C TRP A 517 23.36 -7.65 13.76
N GLU A 518 22.22 -8.31 13.97
CA GLU A 518 21.40 -8.13 15.17
C GLU A 518 22.17 -8.52 16.43
N SER A 519 22.96 -9.61 16.38
CA SER A 519 23.80 -10.05 17.50
C SER A 519 24.85 -9.04 17.93
N MET A 520 25.27 -8.12 17.04
CA MET A 520 26.23 -7.07 17.39
C MET A 520 25.62 -5.91 18.16
N VAL A 521 24.32 -5.67 18.04
CA VAL A 521 23.62 -4.53 18.68
C VAL A 521 22.69 -4.97 19.80
N ASN A 522 22.23 -6.21 19.76
CA ASN A 522 21.24 -6.75 20.67
C ASN A 522 21.82 -7.91 21.48
N PRO A 523 22.07 -7.72 22.80
CA PRO A 523 22.68 -8.75 23.64
C PRO A 523 21.80 -10.01 23.78
N ARG A 524 20.49 -9.91 23.50
CA ARG A 524 19.53 -11.02 23.55
C ARG A 524 19.77 -12.04 22.43
N VAL A 525 20.30 -11.63 21.29
CA VAL A 525 20.59 -12.53 20.16
C VAL A 525 21.98 -13.16 20.33
N LYS A 526 22.02 -14.42 20.78
CA LYS A 526 23.27 -15.18 21.02
C LYS A 526 23.52 -16.19 19.90
N LEU A 527 24.67 -16.09 19.24
CA LEU A 527 25.07 -17.05 18.20
C LEU A 527 25.59 -18.33 18.87
N GLY A 528 24.78 -19.40 18.81
CA GLY A 528 25.10 -20.70 19.38
C GLY A 528 25.60 -21.72 18.34
N PRO A 529 25.79 -23.00 18.73
CA PRO A 529 26.16 -24.08 17.80
C PRO A 529 25.23 -24.19 16.59
N TRP A 530 23.94 -23.90 16.78
CA TRP A 530 22.92 -23.89 15.74
C TRP A 530 23.27 -22.94 14.58
N PHE A 531 23.83 -21.76 14.89
CA PHE A 531 24.17 -20.76 13.90
C PHE A 531 25.31 -21.25 13.01
N TRP A 532 26.32 -21.88 13.60
CA TRP A 532 27.45 -22.42 12.84
C TRP A 532 27.05 -23.61 11.97
N GLU A 533 26.07 -24.39 12.41
CA GLU A 533 25.47 -25.46 11.60
C GLU A 533 24.70 -24.90 10.40
N ALA A 534 23.89 -23.86 10.63
CA ALA A 534 23.23 -23.09 9.58
C ALA A 534 24.24 -22.49 8.59
N LEU A 535 25.29 -21.85 9.07
CA LEU A 535 26.29 -21.25 8.20
C LEU A 535 27.08 -22.30 7.39
N ARG A 536 27.37 -23.47 7.97
CA ARG A 536 28.05 -24.58 7.27
C ARG A 536 27.23 -25.16 6.13
N SER A 537 25.91 -25.24 6.26
CA SER A 537 25.04 -25.70 5.15
C SER A 537 25.15 -24.81 3.92
N CYS A 538 25.58 -23.56 4.08
CA CYS A 538 25.72 -22.55 3.02
C CYS A 538 27.13 -22.46 2.43
N SER A 539 28.08 -23.28 2.89
CA SER A 539 29.51 -23.13 2.58
C SER A 539 29.87 -23.22 1.09
N HIS A 540 29.00 -23.84 0.28
CA HIS A 540 29.14 -23.99 -1.18
C HIS A 540 28.69 -22.75 -1.97
N LEU A 541 27.92 -21.85 -1.37
CA LEU A 541 27.39 -20.64 -2.01
C LEU A 541 28.35 -19.47 -2.05
N ARG A 542 29.63 -19.72 -1.84
CA ARG A 542 30.68 -18.72 -2.06
C ARG A 542 30.61 -18.30 -3.53
N PRO A 543 30.20 -17.06 -3.86
CA PRO A 543 29.91 -16.68 -5.23
C PRO A 543 31.13 -16.93 -6.13
N HIS A 544 30.96 -17.65 -7.24
CA HIS A 544 32.02 -17.83 -8.25
C HIS A 544 32.53 -16.50 -8.82
N VAL A 545 31.74 -15.43 -8.75
CA VAL A 545 32.07 -14.07 -9.21
C VAL A 545 33.05 -13.33 -8.28
N ARG A 546 33.21 -13.77 -7.01
CA ARG A 546 34.23 -13.22 -6.09
C ARG A 546 35.65 -13.73 -6.37
N ARG A 547 35.86 -14.63 -7.35
CA ARG A 547 37.19 -15.21 -7.64
C ARG A 547 38.23 -14.25 -8.21
N GLN A 548 37.87 -13.02 -8.59
CA GLN A 548 38.88 -12.07 -9.08
C GLN A 548 39.71 -11.48 -7.92
N GLU A 549 39.13 -11.35 -6.71
CA GLU A 549 39.84 -10.94 -5.49
C GLU A 549 39.26 -11.65 -4.24
N ASP A 550 40.09 -12.39 -3.50
CA ASP A 550 39.69 -12.98 -2.22
C ASP A 550 39.44 -11.89 -1.16
N LEU A 551 38.18 -11.79 -0.70
CA LEU A 551 37.70 -10.81 0.30
C LEU A 551 37.13 -11.52 1.56
N PRO A 552 38.00 -12.19 2.35
CA PRO A 552 37.58 -12.97 3.52
C PRO A 552 36.85 -12.14 4.59
N SER A 553 37.14 -10.85 4.74
CA SER A 553 36.43 -9.99 5.71
C SER A 553 34.96 -9.72 5.34
N SER A 554 34.53 -10.05 4.12
CA SER A 554 33.13 -9.99 3.70
C SER A 554 32.34 -11.26 4.00
N GLU A 555 32.98 -12.30 4.56
CA GLU A 555 32.32 -13.54 4.93
C GLU A 555 31.50 -13.38 6.20
N VAL A 556 30.28 -13.91 6.18
CA VAL A 556 29.34 -13.87 7.32
C VAL A 556 29.96 -14.49 8.58
N GLY A 557 30.79 -15.52 8.41
CA GLY A 557 31.49 -16.17 9.52
C GLY A 557 32.44 -15.24 10.25
N VAL A 558 33.19 -14.39 9.53
CA VAL A 558 34.09 -13.41 10.15
C VAL A 558 33.29 -12.41 10.99
N HIS A 559 32.14 -11.96 10.48
CA HIS A 559 31.26 -11.02 11.18
C HIS A 559 30.64 -11.65 12.42
N ALA A 560 30.22 -12.91 12.34
CA ALA A 560 29.66 -13.66 13.46
C ALA A 560 30.69 -13.93 14.56
N VAL A 561 31.94 -14.23 14.19
CA VAL A 561 33.02 -14.38 15.15
C VAL A 561 33.33 -13.02 15.81
N ALA A 562 33.42 -11.95 15.02
CA ALA A 562 33.67 -10.62 15.55
C ALA A 562 32.57 -10.16 16.52
N SER A 563 31.29 -10.47 16.24
CA SER A 563 30.17 -10.14 17.13
C SER A 563 30.26 -10.85 18.48
N LEU A 564 30.86 -12.04 18.55
CA LEU A 564 31.14 -12.74 19.79
C LEU A 564 32.33 -12.13 20.54
N TYR A 565 33.43 -11.82 19.84
CA TYR A 565 34.62 -11.23 20.45
C TYR A 565 34.37 -9.83 21.01
N LEU A 566 33.56 -9.01 20.32
CA LEU A 566 33.18 -7.69 20.80
C LEU A 566 32.40 -7.70 22.13
N ARG A 567 31.85 -8.84 22.57
CA ARG A 567 31.18 -8.98 23.87
C ARG A 567 32.14 -9.22 25.02
N GLU A 568 33.31 -9.79 24.75
CA GLU A 568 34.36 -10.07 25.75
C GLU A 568 35.73 -9.56 25.23
N PRO A 569 35.85 -8.25 24.94
CA PRO A 569 36.99 -7.74 24.19
C PRO A 569 38.33 -7.89 24.91
N GLU A 570 38.33 -7.88 26.24
CA GLU A 570 39.52 -8.12 27.07
C GLU A 570 40.12 -9.51 26.85
N ARG A 571 39.27 -10.50 26.59
CA ARG A 571 39.68 -11.89 26.36
C ARG A 571 40.13 -12.13 24.92
N TYR A 572 39.59 -11.37 23.98
CA TYR A 572 39.75 -11.60 22.55
C TYR A 572 40.45 -10.46 21.81
N LEU A 573 41.28 -9.68 22.52
CA LEU A 573 41.89 -8.47 21.98
C LEU A 573 42.77 -8.75 20.75
N ASP A 574 43.60 -9.79 20.80
CA ASP A 574 44.49 -10.15 19.68
C ASP A 574 43.69 -10.61 18.46
N GLN A 575 42.62 -11.39 18.66
CA GLN A 575 41.76 -11.84 17.58
C GLN A 575 40.97 -10.67 16.96
N LEU A 576 40.58 -9.69 17.76
CA LEU A 576 39.98 -8.45 17.26
C LEU A 576 40.98 -7.65 16.41
N LYS A 577 42.26 -7.57 16.81
CA LYS A 577 43.32 -6.95 16.00
C LYS A 577 43.54 -7.67 14.67
N ASP A 578 43.48 -8.99 14.66
CA ASP A 578 43.60 -9.79 13.43
C ASP A 578 42.45 -9.54 12.46
N ILE A 579 41.20 -9.56 12.96
CA ILE A 579 40.00 -9.26 12.16
C ILE A 579 40.05 -7.81 11.66
N TYR A 580 40.49 -6.88 12.50
CA TYR A 580 40.63 -5.48 12.13
C TYR A 580 41.63 -5.29 10.97
N SER A 581 42.80 -5.90 11.08
CA SER A 581 43.84 -5.89 10.03
C SER A 581 43.33 -6.49 8.71
N LEU A 582 42.49 -7.55 8.81
CA LEU A 582 41.85 -8.16 7.66
C LEU A 582 40.88 -7.22 6.95
N ILE A 583 40.03 -6.52 7.72
CA ILE A 583 39.08 -5.52 7.20
C ILE A 583 39.85 -4.41 6.49
N GLN A 584 40.89 -3.84 7.11
CA GLN A 584 41.70 -2.78 6.50
C GLN A 584 42.29 -3.21 5.15
N LYS A 585 42.82 -4.45 5.06
CA LYS A 585 43.41 -4.97 3.81
C LYS A 585 42.38 -5.13 2.70
N ASP A 586 41.22 -5.69 3.00
CA ASP A 586 40.18 -5.97 2.00
C ASP A 586 39.42 -4.70 1.57
N GLN A 587 39.28 -3.73 2.47
CA GLN A 587 38.72 -2.41 2.19
C GLN A 587 39.51 -1.69 1.09
N LEU A 588 40.85 -1.78 1.10
CA LEU A 588 41.69 -1.22 0.04
C LEU A 588 41.43 -1.85 -1.34
N LYS A 589 41.19 -3.17 -1.37
CA LYS A 589 40.89 -3.92 -2.60
C LYS A 589 39.54 -3.51 -3.18
N ILE A 590 38.49 -3.58 -2.37
CA ILE A 590 37.13 -3.16 -2.73
C ILE A 590 37.10 -1.72 -3.23
N ARG A 591 37.81 -0.81 -2.56
CA ARG A 591 37.85 0.60 -2.94
C ARG A 591 38.40 0.79 -4.36
N ARG A 592 39.49 0.10 -4.72
CA ARG A 592 40.06 0.16 -6.07
C ARG A 592 39.05 -0.31 -7.12
N VAL A 593 38.34 -1.40 -6.84
CA VAL A 593 37.31 -1.94 -7.74
C VAL A 593 36.16 -0.95 -7.94
N ILE A 594 35.63 -0.37 -6.85
CA ILE A 594 34.53 0.61 -6.92
C ILE A 594 34.97 1.89 -7.65
N GLU A 595 36.17 2.38 -7.40
CA GLU A 595 36.73 3.57 -8.06
C GLU A 595 36.93 3.37 -9.57
N GLN A 596 37.41 2.19 -9.99
CA GLN A 596 37.57 1.85 -11.41
C GLN A 596 36.22 1.87 -12.15
N TRP A 597 35.15 1.37 -11.52
CA TRP A 597 33.80 1.43 -12.11
C TRP A 597 33.22 2.82 -12.18
N THR A 598 33.48 3.65 -11.15
CA THR A 598 32.97 5.03 -11.11
C THR A 598 33.52 5.88 -12.26
N LYS A 599 34.66 5.49 -12.85
CA LYS A 599 35.31 6.15 -13.99
C LYS A 599 34.94 5.56 -15.37
N ALA A 600 34.32 4.39 -15.43
CA ALA A 600 33.99 3.73 -16.69
C ALA A 600 32.67 4.29 -17.29
N THR A 601 32.72 4.76 -18.54
CA THR A 601 31.60 5.43 -19.23
C THR A 601 30.76 4.54 -20.16
N ASP A 602 31.10 3.25 -20.30
CA ASP A 602 30.49 2.35 -21.31
C ASP A 602 29.56 1.29 -20.66
N ILE A 603 28.36 1.09 -21.23
CA ILE A 603 27.19 0.47 -20.57
C ILE A 603 26.83 -0.88 -21.19
N ASP A 604 26.83 -1.94 -20.37
CA ASP A 604 26.04 -3.17 -20.62
C ASP A 604 25.43 -3.70 -19.30
N THR A 605 24.16 -4.12 -19.33
CA THR A 605 23.14 -3.52 -18.42
C THR A 605 22.59 -4.41 -17.29
N MET A 606 22.85 -5.73 -17.24
CA MET A 606 22.25 -6.60 -16.18
C MET A 606 23.25 -7.36 -15.31
N LEU A 607 24.22 -8.08 -15.90
CA LEU A 607 25.22 -8.83 -15.14
C LEU A 607 26.13 -7.91 -14.28
N ARG A 608 26.38 -6.68 -14.74
CA ARG A 608 27.18 -5.68 -14.02
C ARG A 608 26.44 -5.06 -12.84
N VAL A 609 25.13 -4.84 -12.90
CA VAL A 609 24.37 -4.20 -11.80
C VAL A 609 24.33 -5.10 -10.56
N SER A 610 24.10 -6.40 -10.75
CA SER A 610 24.16 -7.40 -9.67
C SER A 610 25.57 -7.48 -9.06
N SER A 611 26.62 -7.44 -9.90
CA SER A 611 28.00 -7.41 -9.41
C SER A 611 28.33 -6.12 -8.63
N GLN A 612 27.90 -4.95 -9.10
CA GLN A 612 28.14 -3.67 -8.42
C GLN A 612 27.42 -3.61 -7.06
N PHE A 613 26.20 -4.11 -6.98
CA PHE A 613 25.48 -4.23 -5.72
C PHE A 613 26.24 -5.13 -4.74
N GLY A 614 26.70 -6.31 -5.18
CA GLY A 614 27.43 -7.26 -4.32
C GLY A 614 28.70 -6.66 -3.70
N TYR A 615 29.47 -5.88 -4.45
CA TYR A 615 30.67 -5.21 -3.92
C TYR A 615 30.34 -4.01 -3.02
N ARG A 616 29.32 -3.19 -3.35
CA ARG A 616 28.87 -2.10 -2.49
C ARG A 616 28.29 -2.61 -1.17
N PHE A 617 27.51 -3.69 -1.22
CA PHE A 617 26.98 -4.37 -0.04
C PHE A 617 28.11 -4.96 0.82
N GLY A 618 29.06 -5.68 0.19
CA GLY A 618 30.24 -6.20 0.88
C GLY A 618 31.08 -5.10 1.54
N TYR A 619 31.20 -3.94 0.90
CA TYR A 619 31.86 -2.78 1.49
C TYR A 619 31.06 -2.20 2.66
N GLY A 620 29.74 -2.08 2.51
CA GLY A 620 28.85 -1.64 3.58
C GLY A 620 28.95 -2.53 4.82
N LEU A 621 29.13 -3.85 4.65
CA LEU A 621 29.41 -4.77 5.76
C LEU A 621 30.74 -4.43 6.46
N MET A 622 31.81 -4.12 5.71
CA MET A 622 33.09 -3.73 6.32
C MET A 622 32.99 -2.40 7.08
N LEU A 623 32.28 -1.42 6.51
CA LEU A 623 32.00 -0.13 7.13
C LEU A 623 31.08 -0.23 8.34
N SER A 624 30.34 -1.34 8.47
CA SER A 624 29.48 -1.57 9.63
C SER A 624 30.25 -2.21 10.79
N LEU A 625 31.23 -3.08 10.52
CA LEU A 625 32.01 -3.79 11.54
C LEU A 625 33.33 -3.09 11.92
N GLY A 626 34.08 -2.59 10.94
CA GLY A 626 35.41 -1.99 11.13
C GLY A 626 35.45 -0.86 12.16
N PRO A 627 34.56 0.14 12.10
CA PRO A 627 34.51 1.22 13.07
C PRO A 627 34.29 0.74 14.51
N ARG A 628 33.49 -0.31 14.71
CA ARG A 628 33.20 -0.86 16.03
C ARG A 628 34.41 -1.54 16.64
N ILE A 629 35.12 -2.34 15.84
CA ILE A 629 36.36 -2.97 16.27
C ILE A 629 37.40 -1.88 16.58
N ASN A 630 37.54 -0.87 15.71
CA ASN A 630 38.45 0.25 15.97
C ASN A 630 38.09 0.98 17.29
N ARG A 631 36.81 1.30 17.52
CA ARG A 631 36.36 1.89 18.79
C ARG A 631 36.74 1.02 19.99
N CYS A 632 36.52 -0.28 19.90
CA CYS A 632 36.91 -1.23 20.92
C CYS A 632 38.43 -1.24 21.16
N LEU A 633 39.25 -1.26 20.10
CA LEU A 633 40.71 -1.25 20.20
C LEU A 633 41.23 0.02 20.87
N ARG A 634 40.65 1.19 20.58
CA ARG A 634 41.04 2.48 21.20
C ARG A 634 40.89 2.50 22.72
N ARG A 635 40.09 1.60 23.29
CA ARG A 635 39.98 1.44 24.74
C ARG A 635 41.23 0.80 25.36
N PHE A 636 41.91 -0.07 24.62
CA PHE A 636 43.07 -0.84 25.08
C PHE A 636 44.40 -0.31 24.53
N ASP A 637 44.35 0.38 23.40
CA ASP A 637 45.50 0.91 22.69
C ASP A 637 45.32 2.41 22.45
N LYS A 638 46.29 3.19 22.91
CA LYS A 638 46.28 4.67 22.80
C LYS A 638 46.99 5.16 21.55
N ASP A 639 47.26 4.29 20.57
CA ASP A 639 47.82 4.68 19.30
C ASP A 639 46.93 5.75 18.62
N PRO A 640 47.42 6.97 18.39
CA PRO A 640 46.65 8.01 17.70
C PRO A 640 46.27 7.63 16.26
N ALA A 641 46.95 6.65 15.64
CA ALA A 641 46.59 6.14 14.32
C ALA A 641 45.15 5.58 14.30
N LEU A 642 44.69 4.95 15.37
CA LEU A 642 43.33 4.39 15.45
C LEU A 642 42.25 5.47 15.34
N VAL A 643 42.51 6.69 15.83
CA VAL A 643 41.58 7.83 15.70
C VAL A 643 41.52 8.28 14.24
N LEU A 644 42.67 8.41 13.58
CA LEU A 644 42.74 8.78 12.15
C LEU A 644 42.04 7.75 11.27
N GLU A 645 42.23 6.46 11.56
CA GLU A 645 41.54 5.37 10.85
C GLU A 645 40.02 5.41 11.05
N SER A 646 39.55 5.86 12.23
CA SER A 646 38.13 6.09 12.46
C SER A 646 37.56 7.21 11.60
N TYR A 647 38.32 8.29 11.40
CA TYR A 647 37.93 9.38 10.51
C TYR A 647 37.89 8.91 9.05
N GLU A 648 38.85 8.07 8.64
CA GLU A 648 38.84 7.46 7.30
C GLU A 648 37.58 6.60 7.08
N PHE A 649 37.15 5.82 8.08
CA PHE A 649 35.86 5.10 7.99
C PHE A 649 34.67 6.05 7.83
N CYS A 650 34.66 7.18 8.55
CA CYS A 650 33.63 8.20 8.43
C CYS A 650 33.58 8.79 7.01
N ASP A 651 34.74 9.20 6.50
CA ASP A 651 34.86 9.77 5.16
C ASP A 651 34.40 8.79 4.09
N GLN A 652 34.79 7.51 4.21
CA GLN A 652 34.41 6.47 3.27
C GLN A 652 32.92 6.11 3.33
N ALA A 653 32.31 6.11 4.52
CA ALA A 653 30.87 5.90 4.67
C ALA A 653 30.06 7.01 3.99
N ILE A 654 30.50 8.26 4.11
CA ILE A 654 29.90 9.40 3.41
C ILE A 654 30.04 9.23 1.89
N VAL A 655 31.22 8.83 1.40
CA VAL A 655 31.45 8.62 -0.04
C VAL A 655 30.57 7.50 -0.59
N LEU A 656 30.55 6.33 0.05
CA LEU A 656 29.70 5.22 -0.38
C LEU A 656 28.21 5.58 -0.31
N GLY A 657 27.80 6.27 0.76
CA GLY A 657 26.41 6.72 0.93
C GLY A 657 25.97 7.63 -0.21
N ARG A 658 26.81 8.61 -0.58
CA ARG A 658 26.57 9.49 -1.73
C ARG A 658 26.52 8.75 -3.06
N GLN A 659 27.38 7.75 -3.27
CA GLN A 659 27.32 6.92 -4.47
C GLN A 659 26.02 6.11 -4.55
N CYS A 660 25.54 5.63 -3.41
CA CYS A 660 24.30 4.88 -3.31
C CYS A 660 23.04 5.73 -3.50
N LEU A 661 23.11 7.07 -3.40
CA LEU A 661 21.95 7.96 -3.63
C LEU A 661 21.28 7.72 -5.00
N ARG A 662 22.06 7.34 -6.02
CA ARG A 662 21.58 7.11 -7.39
C ARG A 662 20.81 5.81 -7.56
N VAL A 663 20.98 4.87 -6.63
CA VAL A 663 20.32 3.56 -6.63
C VAL A 663 19.28 3.47 -5.51
N ARG A 664 18.74 4.62 -5.08
CA ARG A 664 17.67 4.67 -4.09
C ARG A 664 16.29 4.51 -4.71
N PRO A 665 15.30 4.03 -3.93
CA PRO A 665 15.45 3.40 -2.61
C PRO A 665 16.05 1.98 -2.67
N PHE A 666 16.09 1.37 -3.85
CA PHE A 666 16.26 -0.08 -4.04
C PHE A 666 17.65 -0.47 -4.52
N GLY A 667 18.33 -1.30 -3.73
CA GLY A 667 19.77 -1.55 -3.87
C GLY A 667 20.64 -0.64 -2.98
N ALA A 668 20.01 0.14 -2.09
CA ALA A 668 20.68 0.96 -1.09
C ALA A 668 20.15 0.73 0.35
N GLY A 669 19.27 -0.25 0.59
CA GLY A 669 18.68 -0.52 1.90
C GLY A 669 19.68 -0.86 3.02
N PHE A 670 20.90 -1.30 2.65
CA PHE A 670 21.99 -1.54 3.60
C PHE A 670 22.70 -0.26 4.07
N VAL A 671 22.46 0.89 3.42
CA VAL A 671 23.21 2.13 3.68
C VAL A 671 22.97 2.71 5.08
N PRO A 672 21.71 2.88 5.54
CA PRO A 672 21.46 3.38 6.90
C PRO A 672 22.14 2.53 7.97
N THR A 673 22.29 1.23 7.72
CA THR A 673 22.90 0.29 8.66
C THR A 673 24.36 0.62 8.97
N TYR A 674 25.20 0.86 7.96
CA TYR A 674 26.60 1.22 8.22
C TYR A 674 26.74 2.69 8.65
N LEU A 675 25.90 3.61 8.17
CA LEU A 675 25.93 5.02 8.60
C LEU A 675 25.72 5.15 10.11
N LYS A 676 24.70 4.47 10.65
CA LYS A 676 24.46 4.40 12.10
C LYS A 676 25.64 3.79 12.86
N SER A 677 26.28 2.77 12.29
CA SER A 677 27.43 2.11 12.91
C SER A 677 28.64 3.03 13.03
N VAL A 678 28.94 3.73 11.94
CA VAL A 678 30.01 4.71 11.84
C VAL A 678 29.73 5.87 12.80
N TRP A 679 28.53 6.42 12.79
CA TRP A 679 28.10 7.45 13.73
C TRP A 679 28.37 7.04 15.18
N ALA A 680 27.87 5.88 15.59
CA ALA A 680 28.04 5.40 16.97
C ALA A 680 29.51 5.14 17.35
N SER A 681 30.37 4.87 16.36
CA SER A 681 31.76 4.47 16.60
C SER A 681 32.79 5.60 16.46
N THR A 682 32.44 6.70 15.79
CA THR A 682 33.36 7.82 15.51
C THR A 682 33.64 8.65 16.77
N PRO A 683 34.92 8.98 17.07
CA PRO A 683 35.27 9.86 18.16
C PRO A 683 34.96 11.32 17.82
N ASP A 684 34.65 12.13 18.85
CA ASP A 684 34.56 13.59 18.78
C ASP A 684 33.62 14.17 17.71
N GLU A 685 32.56 13.42 17.37
CA GLU A 685 31.49 13.87 16.45
C GLU A 685 31.97 14.28 15.05
N TYR A 686 33.12 13.75 14.61
CA TYR A 686 33.72 14.09 13.33
C TYR A 686 32.76 13.86 12.16
N ARG A 687 32.40 14.95 11.47
CA ARG A 687 31.49 14.99 10.30
C ARG A 687 30.08 14.45 10.54
N TYR A 688 29.60 14.54 11.77
CA TYR A 688 28.20 14.24 12.10
C TYR A 688 27.20 15.00 11.24
N PRO A 689 27.35 16.32 10.96
CA PRO A 689 26.40 17.03 10.11
C PRO A 689 26.19 16.35 8.75
N GLU A 690 27.25 15.86 8.09
CA GLU A 690 27.11 15.18 6.81
C GLU A 690 26.54 13.77 6.90
N LEU A 691 26.86 13.02 7.96
CA LEU A 691 26.23 11.71 8.21
C LEU A 691 24.73 11.87 8.49
N GLN A 692 24.36 12.90 9.24
CA GLN A 692 22.96 13.21 9.57
C GLN A 692 22.19 13.56 8.31
N ILE A 693 22.72 14.49 7.49
CA ILE A 693 22.13 14.84 6.21
C ILE A 693 21.93 13.60 5.35
N LEU A 694 22.92 12.69 5.27
CA LEU A 694 22.76 11.46 4.52
C LEU A 694 21.67 10.56 5.10
N MET A 695 21.66 10.33 6.42
CA MET A 695 20.64 9.49 7.07
C MET A 695 19.24 10.04 6.87
N GLU A 696 19.02 11.34 7.07
CA GLU A 696 17.76 12.04 6.79
C GLU A 696 17.38 11.95 5.32
N GLU A 697 18.37 12.08 4.42
CA GLU A 697 18.15 11.95 2.99
C GLU A 697 17.65 10.55 2.67
N PHE A 698 18.26 9.47 3.20
CA PHE A 698 17.80 8.08 3.08
C PHE A 698 16.47 7.82 3.79
N GLU A 699 16.16 8.54 4.87
CA GLU A 699 14.88 8.41 5.59
C GLU A 699 13.69 8.90 4.77
N LYS A 700 13.91 9.81 3.79
CA LYS A 700 12.85 10.20 2.84
C LYS A 700 12.28 9.02 2.05
N ASP A 701 13.04 7.93 1.90
CA ASP A 701 12.57 6.71 1.25
C ASP A 701 11.58 5.93 2.13
N PHE A 702 11.71 6.04 3.45
CA PHE A 702 10.94 5.30 4.46
C PHE A 702 10.64 6.22 5.64
N ARG A 703 9.57 7.02 5.52
CA ARG A 703 9.18 7.98 6.57
C ARG A 703 8.85 7.27 7.89
N GLY A 704 9.28 7.85 9.01
CA GLY A 704 8.97 7.36 10.35
C GLY A 704 9.92 6.29 10.88
N VAL A 705 11.02 5.98 10.17
CA VAL A 705 12.02 5.02 10.65
C VAL A 705 12.96 5.64 11.68
N GLY A 706 13.26 6.94 11.60
CA GLY A 706 14.09 7.64 12.57
C GLY A 706 15.53 7.13 12.61
N TYR A 707 16.27 7.27 11.50
CA TYR A 707 17.62 6.69 11.42
C TYR A 707 18.62 7.39 12.33
N VAL A 708 18.45 8.70 12.54
CA VAL A 708 19.30 9.52 13.41
C VAL A 708 19.07 9.13 14.87
N GLU A 709 17.82 9.05 15.34
CA GLU A 709 17.52 8.66 16.73
C GLU A 709 18.04 7.24 17.03
N GLN A 710 17.95 6.33 16.06
CA GLN A 710 18.54 4.99 16.18
C GLN A 710 20.07 5.05 16.29
N ALA A 711 20.75 5.93 15.55
CA ALA A 711 22.21 6.09 15.63
C ALA A 711 22.65 6.58 17.02
N GLU A 712 21.95 7.57 17.56
CA GLU A 712 22.16 8.14 18.89
C GLU A 712 21.91 7.12 19.99
N TRP A 713 20.83 6.33 19.86
CA TRP A 713 20.54 5.25 20.78
C TRP A 713 21.67 4.20 20.80
N ILE A 714 22.17 3.78 19.64
CA ILE A 714 23.30 2.83 19.55
C ILE A 714 24.55 3.42 20.22
N ARG A 715 24.86 4.69 19.98
CA ARG A 715 25.99 5.38 20.62
C ARG A 715 25.87 5.36 22.14
N THR A 716 24.69 5.70 22.65
CA THR A 716 24.40 5.68 24.09
C THR A 716 24.61 4.29 24.69
N GLN A 717 24.23 3.22 23.98
CA GLN A 717 24.49 1.85 24.43
C GLN A 717 25.99 1.55 24.51
N PHE A 718 26.79 1.96 23.52
CA PHE A 718 28.25 1.80 23.56
C PHE A 718 28.88 2.58 24.72
N ASP A 719 28.48 3.84 24.93
CA ASP A 719 28.98 4.67 26.02
C ASP A 719 28.62 4.06 27.40
N THR A 720 27.42 3.48 27.53
CA THR A 720 26.98 2.81 28.78
C THR A 720 27.77 1.53 29.05
N MET A 721 28.07 0.74 28.02
CA MET A 721 28.93 -0.46 28.15
C MET A 721 30.38 -0.10 28.51
N GLU A 722 30.83 1.11 28.17
CA GLU A 722 32.17 1.61 28.49
C GLU A 722 32.24 2.26 29.88
N GLY A 723 31.17 2.90 30.36
CA GLY A 723 31.11 3.58 31.67
C GLY A 723 30.77 2.70 32.88
N GLY A 724 30.49 1.40 32.68
CA GLY A 724 30.12 0.45 33.73
C GLY A 724 31.29 -0.29 34.39
N ILE A 725 32.53 0.23 34.31
CA ILE A 725 33.75 -0.37 34.85
C ILE A 725 34.47 0.60 35.78
#